data_AF-A0A168JWM2-F1
#
_entry.id   AF-A0A168JWM2-F1
#
_cell.length_a   1.000
_cell.length_b   1.000
_cell.length_c   1.000
_cell.angle_alpha   90.00
_cell.angle_beta   90.00
_cell.angle_gamma   90.00
#
_symmetry.space_group_name_H-M   'P 1'
#
loop_
_entity.id
_entity.type
_entity.pdbx_description
1 polymer ?
#
loop_
_entity_poly.entity_id
_entity_poly.type
_entity_poly.pdbx_seq_one_letter_code
_entity_poly.pdbx_strand_id
1 'polypeptide(L)'
;MDLRGRPTRRRYPGNFGDPDIAPPIARRRQDRQRADGIPVGPNNVLAEFVNFSPEDLEGEEWRRLPAPLEANQVSNLGRIKRRRTILTQHMRHISTDRRLYIDLRQPGHRQRGMDDLVLLAFNNDEEQRAQLPYIIHNNGDETNNHLANLRRATYEQYTAADDALRTEQDLPLRRIIRSRRMAFHYNPLLLPSHPDYVQRRYVYQDGQVSNLRDDGRFLRQRVDLAGTRFVEIRHHGTLRFFPVGELMVDSWRDFDPDRRDVIHNDHNLSNLTLDNLQPANRQEYIAHITNRIRVSPQEVFLPVAHIGNIDYSHYIVSNQGRVYALNTKSIISSYDGKYGFECVQLYSQRQSRHYAVHQLVWCAFNGRPVQRGLTIIHADGDRQNNWDTNLREVTQEDGLTAAIMDRRDWFEDYRDPNVDDEYYQENPPEIRGEEWLPIRNLMGDLRYPVPTRRYEVSSYGRVRHTTTRRTVRVLISASGYQYVFLKGRAFILPRLVASCFVDNDDPQQNYLVYHKDGDRSNNHFENLVWSAPENFGIFATATRYLAYRQDRHERVFYTLREATRFNFDGQTFSVHAIKDALLNGTNLNGWAIFRMIEGAVEATYENRLQDQVPAFAPVVVDNAEALEVPDPLMDQDPLQDLDGINNVTGAGIRLA
;
A
#
# COMPACT_ATOMS: atom_id res chain seq x y z
N MET A 1 -35.19 31.32 19.28
CA MET A 1 -36.24 32.34 19.06
C MET A 1 -35.60 33.68 19.43
N ASP A 2 -35.68 34.78 18.71
CA ASP A 2 -36.67 35.19 17.72
C ASP A 2 -36.16 36.29 16.75
N LEU A 3 -36.91 36.39 15.64
CA LEU A 3 -37.11 37.40 14.60
C LEU A 3 -36.33 38.75 14.52
N ARG A 4 -35.81 39.00 13.30
CA ARG A 4 -35.70 40.26 12.52
C ARG A 4 -34.82 41.40 13.07
N GLY A 5 -33.59 41.49 12.57
CA GLY A 5 -32.71 42.68 12.68
C GLY A 5 -32.16 43.15 11.34
N ARG A 6 -32.89 44.03 10.62
CA ARG A 6 -32.32 44.87 9.55
C ARG A 6 -31.84 46.19 10.17
N PRO A 7 -30.62 46.68 9.88
CA PRO A 7 -30.21 48.01 10.31
C PRO A 7 -30.72 49.10 9.35
N THR A 8 -31.55 49.97 9.91
CA THR A 8 -31.93 51.29 9.41
C THR A 8 -30.73 52.25 9.45
N ARG A 9 -30.35 52.83 8.31
CA ARG A 9 -29.40 53.97 8.30
C ARG A 9 -30.16 55.26 8.61
N ARG A 10 -29.80 55.87 9.75
CA ARG A 10 -30.26 57.15 10.28
C ARG A 10 -30.09 58.28 9.25
N ARG A 11 -31.15 59.09 9.08
CA ARG A 11 -31.07 60.47 8.58
C ARG A 11 -30.53 61.35 9.72
N TYR A 12 -29.48 62.13 9.45
CA TYR A 12 -29.16 63.32 10.24
C TYR A 12 -29.77 64.54 9.54
N PRO A 13 -30.50 65.43 10.25
CA PRO A 13 -30.85 66.75 9.74
C PRO A 13 -29.72 67.73 10.08
N GLY A 14 -29.18 68.43 9.09
CA GLY A 14 -28.12 69.42 9.26
C GLY A 14 -28.38 70.61 8.34
N ASN A 15 -28.52 71.77 8.96
CA ASN A 15 -29.01 73.05 8.47
C ASN A 15 -28.42 73.60 7.15
N PHE A 16 -29.29 74.36 6.48
CA PHE A 16 -29.01 75.39 5.49
C PHE A 16 -28.15 76.53 6.06
N GLY A 17 -27.30 77.14 5.21
CA GLY A 17 -26.92 78.55 5.35
C GLY A 17 -25.44 78.87 5.49
N ASP A 18 -24.59 78.42 4.55
CA ASP A 18 -23.25 78.99 4.38
C ASP A 18 -23.07 79.48 2.93
N PRO A 19 -22.98 80.80 2.67
CA PRO A 19 -22.91 81.35 1.31
C PRO A 19 -21.52 81.22 0.63
N ASP A 20 -20.49 80.71 1.32
CA ASP A 20 -19.12 80.63 0.76
C ASP A 20 -18.64 79.21 0.39
N ILE A 21 -19.53 78.22 0.37
CA ILE A 21 -19.21 76.88 -0.14
C ILE A 21 -19.64 76.78 -1.61
N ALA A 22 -18.67 76.82 -2.51
CA ALA A 22 -18.89 76.51 -3.92
C ALA A 22 -19.63 75.16 -4.04
N PRO A 23 -20.75 75.09 -4.78
CA PRO A 23 -21.51 73.85 -4.90
C PRO A 23 -20.60 72.74 -5.44
N PRO A 24 -20.69 71.50 -4.91
CA PRO A 24 -19.93 70.39 -5.44
C PRO A 24 -20.24 70.28 -6.94
N ILE A 25 -19.17 70.30 -7.74
CA ILE A 25 -19.18 70.19 -9.20
C ILE A 25 -20.24 69.15 -9.57
N ALA A 26 -21.36 69.62 -10.12
CA ALA A 26 -22.33 68.77 -10.76
C ALA A 26 -21.52 67.93 -11.74
N ARG A 27 -21.45 66.61 -11.53
CA ARG A 27 -20.86 65.69 -12.51
C ARG A 27 -21.54 66.03 -13.82
N ARG A 28 -20.82 66.76 -14.69
CA ARG A 28 -21.22 67.02 -16.07
C ARG A 28 -21.71 65.68 -16.57
N ARG A 29 -22.96 65.62 -17.04
CA ARG A 29 -23.34 64.59 -18.00
C ARG A 29 -22.24 64.69 -19.05
N GLN A 30 -21.31 63.73 -19.06
CA GLN A 30 -20.39 63.60 -20.18
C GLN A 30 -21.29 63.53 -21.39
N ASP A 31 -21.17 64.54 -22.24
CA ASP A 31 -21.87 64.61 -23.51
C ASP A 31 -21.64 63.28 -24.21
N ARG A 32 -22.69 62.47 -24.26
CA ARG A 32 -22.74 61.26 -25.08
C ARG A 32 -22.78 61.76 -26.51
N GLN A 33 -21.61 62.07 -27.07
CA GLN A 33 -21.49 62.26 -28.50
C GLN A 33 -22.02 60.98 -29.15
N ARG A 34 -23.14 61.11 -29.87
CA ARG A 34 -23.53 60.11 -30.85
C ARG A 34 -22.46 60.17 -31.92
N ALA A 35 -21.51 59.24 -31.89
CA ALA A 35 -20.95 58.79 -33.13
C ALA A 35 -22.11 58.04 -33.80
N ASP A 36 -22.57 58.51 -34.95
CA ASP A 36 -23.34 57.71 -35.90
C ASP A 36 -22.32 57.36 -37.01
N GLY A 37 -22.30 56.12 -37.54
CA GLY A 37 -21.48 55.79 -38.73
C GLY A 37 -20.12 55.10 -38.55
N ILE A 38 -19.80 54.48 -37.41
CA ILE A 38 -18.64 53.56 -37.28
C ILE A 38 -19.03 52.13 -37.71
N PRO A 39 -18.49 51.54 -38.78
CA PRO A 39 -18.68 50.13 -39.06
C PRO A 39 -17.91 49.30 -38.03
N VAL A 40 -18.59 48.35 -37.38
CA VAL A 40 -17.95 47.43 -36.42
C VAL A 40 -17.90 46.07 -37.07
N GLY A 41 -16.69 45.54 -37.26
CA GLY A 41 -16.47 44.23 -37.86
C GLY A 41 -17.03 43.08 -37.02
N PRO A 42 -17.27 41.90 -37.64
CA PRO A 42 -18.00 40.77 -37.05
C PRO A 42 -17.44 40.26 -35.70
N ASN A 43 -16.13 40.42 -35.43
CA ASN A 43 -15.49 39.94 -34.20
C ASN A 43 -15.59 40.89 -32.99
N ASN A 44 -16.21 42.08 -33.14
CA ASN A 44 -16.64 42.99 -32.05
C ASN A 44 -15.66 43.15 -30.86
N VAL A 45 -14.45 43.63 -31.09
CA VAL A 45 -13.55 44.08 -30.01
C VAL A 45 -13.94 45.51 -29.60
N LEU A 46 -15.10 45.69 -28.98
CA LEU A 46 -15.55 46.99 -28.46
C LEU A 46 -15.37 47.08 -26.94
N ALA A 47 -14.91 48.25 -26.47
CA ALA A 47 -14.87 48.58 -25.05
C ALA A 47 -16.27 48.56 -24.43
N GLU A 48 -16.38 48.01 -23.21
CA GLU A 48 -17.59 47.60 -22.48
C GLU A 48 -18.66 48.71 -22.25
N PHE A 49 -18.42 49.96 -22.69
CA PHE A 49 -19.22 51.13 -22.31
C PHE A 49 -19.62 52.09 -23.45
N VAL A 50 -19.45 51.73 -24.72
CA VAL A 50 -19.86 52.61 -25.83
C VAL A 50 -21.27 52.24 -26.32
N ASN A 51 -22.27 53.07 -25.98
CA ASN A 51 -23.61 52.98 -26.55
C ASN A 51 -23.58 53.53 -27.98
N PHE A 52 -23.27 52.67 -28.93
CA PHE A 52 -23.20 52.99 -30.35
C PHE A 52 -24.18 52.10 -31.13
N SER A 53 -24.81 52.66 -32.17
CA SER A 53 -25.69 51.93 -33.10
C SER A 53 -24.96 51.87 -34.43
N PRO A 54 -24.16 50.81 -34.70
CA PRO A 54 -23.46 50.73 -35.98
C PRO A 54 -24.45 50.62 -37.12
N GLU A 55 -24.01 51.09 -38.27
CA GLU A 55 -24.65 50.78 -39.53
C GLU A 55 -24.65 49.26 -39.74
N ASP A 56 -25.68 48.81 -40.45
CA ASP A 56 -25.76 47.43 -40.89
C ASP A 56 -24.66 47.22 -41.94
N LEU A 57 -23.96 46.09 -41.84
CA LEU A 57 -22.96 45.70 -42.83
C LEU A 57 -23.67 45.29 -44.13
N GLU A 58 -22.95 45.33 -45.23
CA GLU A 58 -23.48 44.86 -46.51
C GLU A 58 -23.95 43.39 -46.41
N GLY A 59 -25.20 43.12 -46.79
CA GLY A 59 -25.81 41.79 -46.69
C GLY A 59 -26.18 41.34 -45.26
N GLU A 60 -26.15 42.24 -44.28
CA GLU A 60 -26.50 41.92 -42.90
C GLU A 60 -28.01 41.88 -42.69
N GLU A 61 -28.51 40.73 -42.23
CA GLU A 61 -29.89 40.51 -41.83
C GLU A 61 -29.97 40.32 -40.33
N TRP A 62 -30.98 40.91 -39.67
CA TRP A 62 -31.19 40.78 -38.22
C TRP A 62 -32.46 39.98 -37.90
N ARG A 63 -32.35 38.98 -37.03
CA ARG A 63 -33.49 38.22 -36.50
C ARG A 63 -33.56 38.29 -34.98
N ARG A 64 -34.78 38.21 -34.43
CA ARG A 64 -35.00 38.10 -32.97
C ARG A 64 -34.75 36.66 -32.54
N LEU A 65 -34.18 36.50 -31.34
CA LEU A 65 -34.08 35.19 -30.72
C LEU A 65 -35.44 34.71 -30.19
N PRO A 66 -35.67 33.39 -30.10
CA PRO A 66 -36.88 32.83 -29.50
C PRO A 66 -36.96 33.11 -28.00
N ALA A 67 -38.14 32.89 -27.41
CA ALA A 67 -38.36 32.95 -25.96
C ALA A 67 -37.34 32.05 -25.22
N PRO A 68 -36.74 32.47 -24.09
CA PRO A 68 -36.92 33.73 -23.36
C PRO A 68 -35.94 34.85 -23.76
N LEU A 69 -35.23 34.71 -24.89
CA LEU A 69 -34.13 35.61 -25.30
C LEU A 69 -34.56 36.75 -26.25
N GLU A 70 -35.86 36.92 -26.49
CA GLU A 70 -36.50 37.85 -27.45
C GLU A 70 -36.06 39.32 -27.35
N ALA A 71 -35.50 39.72 -26.20
CA ALA A 71 -34.95 41.06 -25.99
C ALA A 71 -33.68 41.35 -26.83
N ASN A 72 -33.08 40.31 -27.43
CA ASN A 72 -31.86 40.39 -28.21
C ASN A 72 -32.12 40.03 -29.68
N GLN A 73 -31.38 40.67 -30.58
CA GLN A 73 -31.36 40.38 -32.01
C GLN A 73 -29.98 39.93 -32.43
N VAL A 74 -29.91 38.95 -33.31
CA VAL A 74 -28.68 38.37 -33.84
C VAL A 74 -28.68 38.53 -35.35
N SER A 75 -27.52 38.84 -35.93
CA SER A 75 -27.36 38.96 -37.37
C SER A 75 -26.75 37.72 -38.00
N ASN A 76 -27.02 37.51 -39.29
CA ASN A 76 -26.44 36.42 -40.09
C ASN A 76 -24.90 36.51 -40.20
N LEU A 77 -24.29 37.65 -39.88
CA LEU A 77 -22.84 37.84 -39.86
C LEU A 77 -22.24 37.65 -38.46
N GLY A 78 -23.01 37.12 -37.51
CA GLY A 78 -22.48 36.83 -36.18
C GLY A 78 -22.33 38.05 -35.29
N ARG A 79 -23.21 39.07 -35.44
CA ARG A 79 -23.33 40.22 -34.51
C ARG A 79 -24.57 40.09 -33.64
N ILE A 80 -24.53 40.61 -32.41
CA ILE A 80 -25.67 40.62 -31.48
C ILE A 80 -25.92 42.03 -30.94
N LYS A 81 -27.20 42.41 -30.83
CA LYS A 81 -27.61 43.66 -30.17
C LYS A 81 -28.75 43.46 -29.21
N ARG A 82 -28.78 44.31 -28.19
CA ARG A 82 -29.93 44.50 -27.29
C ARG A 82 -30.47 45.90 -27.52
N ARG A 83 -31.70 46.00 -28.02
CA ARG A 83 -32.27 47.27 -28.53
C ARG A 83 -31.39 47.84 -29.65
N ARG A 84 -30.66 48.94 -29.40
CA ARG A 84 -29.74 49.58 -30.35
C ARG A 84 -28.26 49.38 -30.02
N THR A 85 -27.96 48.73 -28.89
CA THR A 85 -26.58 48.57 -28.41
C THR A 85 -26.07 47.20 -28.80
N ILE A 86 -24.94 47.17 -29.51
CA ILE A 86 -24.22 45.93 -29.83
C ILE A 86 -23.55 45.38 -28.58
N LEU A 87 -23.66 44.06 -28.36
CA LEU A 87 -23.02 43.42 -27.22
C LEU A 87 -21.60 42.97 -27.58
N THR A 88 -20.70 43.10 -26.61
CA THR A 88 -19.32 42.63 -26.71
C THR A 88 -19.30 41.10 -26.73
N GLN A 89 -18.48 40.55 -27.63
CA GLN A 89 -18.20 39.13 -27.70
C GLN A 89 -16.90 38.85 -26.94
N HIS A 90 -16.88 37.77 -26.20
CA HIS A 90 -15.74 37.35 -25.39
C HIS A 90 -15.16 36.05 -25.91
N MET A 91 -13.85 35.89 -25.74
CA MET A 91 -13.12 34.66 -26.02
C MET A 91 -12.24 34.34 -24.83
N ARG A 92 -11.97 33.06 -24.59
CA ARG A 92 -10.92 32.67 -23.65
C ARG A 92 -9.54 32.79 -24.28
N HIS A 93 -8.66 33.54 -23.64
CA HIS A 93 -7.25 33.67 -24.05
C HIS A 93 -6.40 32.40 -23.85
N ILE A 94 -6.83 31.48 -22.99
CA ILE A 94 -6.14 30.21 -22.72
C ILE A 94 -7.18 29.09 -22.80
N SER A 95 -7.54 28.73 -24.03
CA SER A 95 -8.43 27.61 -24.34
C SER A 95 -8.18 27.11 -25.76
N THR A 96 -8.29 25.80 -25.98
CA THR A 96 -8.41 25.25 -27.33
C THR A 96 -9.85 25.31 -27.86
N ASP A 97 -10.82 25.70 -27.03
CA ASP A 97 -12.16 26.14 -27.42
C ASP A 97 -12.11 27.66 -27.69
N ARG A 98 -12.08 28.05 -28.97
CA ARG A 98 -11.93 29.44 -29.43
C ARG A 98 -13.28 30.09 -29.77
N ARG A 99 -14.40 29.39 -29.53
CA ARG A 99 -15.74 29.91 -29.78
C ARG A 99 -15.98 31.20 -29.00
N LEU A 100 -16.60 32.16 -29.68
CA LEU A 100 -17.02 33.42 -29.07
C LEU A 100 -18.26 33.20 -28.22
N TYR A 101 -18.35 33.85 -27.06
CA TYR A 101 -19.52 33.84 -26.19
C TYR A 101 -19.92 35.23 -25.74
N ILE A 102 -21.19 35.41 -25.39
CA ILE A 102 -21.75 36.68 -24.93
C ILE A 102 -22.34 36.53 -23.52
N ASP A 103 -22.13 37.54 -22.67
CA ASP A 103 -22.85 37.64 -21.39
C ASP A 103 -24.18 38.37 -21.60
N LEU A 104 -25.28 37.63 -21.63
CA LEU A 104 -26.64 38.17 -21.81
C LEU A 104 -27.22 38.79 -20.52
N ARG A 105 -26.52 38.62 -19.38
CA ARG A 105 -26.94 39.08 -18.05
C ARG A 105 -28.37 38.66 -17.67
N GLN A 106 -28.80 37.50 -18.15
CA GLN A 106 -30.11 36.91 -17.85
C GLN A 106 -29.96 35.69 -16.92
N PRO A 107 -30.77 35.55 -15.85
CA PRO A 107 -30.77 34.37 -15.00
C PRO A 107 -30.97 33.08 -15.81
N GLY A 108 -30.14 32.06 -15.60
CA GLY A 108 -30.18 30.80 -16.35
C GLY A 108 -29.57 30.84 -17.76
N HIS A 109 -29.34 32.02 -18.32
CA HIS A 109 -28.77 32.22 -19.67
C HIS A 109 -27.63 33.22 -19.68
N ARG A 110 -26.85 33.25 -18.59
CA ARG A 110 -25.81 34.26 -18.39
C ARG A 110 -24.82 34.27 -19.54
N GLN A 111 -24.30 33.10 -19.95
CA GLN A 111 -23.41 32.98 -21.11
C GLN A 111 -24.06 32.12 -22.20
N ARG A 112 -23.90 32.54 -23.47
CA ARG A 112 -24.29 31.75 -24.67
C ARG A 112 -23.22 31.90 -25.76
N GLY A 113 -22.98 30.84 -26.53
CA GLY A 113 -22.04 30.82 -27.65
C GLY A 113 -22.64 31.62 -28.82
N MET A 114 -21.82 32.40 -29.52
CA MET A 114 -22.32 33.24 -30.60
C MET A 114 -22.80 32.43 -31.80
N ASP A 115 -22.07 31.37 -32.13
CA ASP A 115 -22.45 30.35 -33.10
C ASP A 115 -23.83 29.74 -32.81
N ASP A 116 -24.07 29.32 -31.55
CA ASP A 116 -25.36 28.77 -31.09
C ASP A 116 -26.49 29.79 -31.24
N LEU A 117 -26.23 31.06 -30.94
CA LEU A 117 -27.22 32.14 -31.06
C LEU A 117 -27.58 32.47 -32.52
N VAL A 118 -26.61 32.44 -33.44
CA VAL A 118 -26.87 32.65 -34.88
C VAL A 118 -27.78 31.55 -35.41
N LEU A 119 -27.45 30.29 -35.11
CA LEU A 119 -28.25 29.14 -35.55
C LEU A 119 -29.66 29.15 -34.94
N LEU A 120 -29.79 29.49 -33.65
CA LEU A 120 -31.10 29.62 -33.00
C LEU A 120 -31.97 30.70 -33.66
N ALA A 121 -31.40 31.86 -34.00
CA ALA A 121 -32.17 32.97 -34.59
C ALA A 121 -32.61 32.70 -36.04
N PHE A 122 -31.79 31.99 -36.82
CA PHE A 122 -32.05 31.80 -38.26
C PHE A 122 -32.69 30.47 -38.61
N ASN A 123 -32.41 29.41 -37.85
CA ASN A 123 -32.92 28.07 -38.11
C ASN A 123 -34.04 27.66 -37.14
N ASN A 124 -34.29 28.45 -36.08
CA ASN A 124 -35.24 28.14 -35.00
C ASN A 124 -35.03 26.72 -34.44
N ASP A 125 -33.77 26.35 -34.24
CA ASP A 125 -33.34 24.96 -34.08
C ASP A 125 -33.29 24.48 -32.62
N GLU A 126 -34.10 25.09 -31.75
CA GLU A 126 -34.07 24.80 -30.31
C GLU A 126 -34.32 23.32 -30.00
N GLU A 127 -35.20 22.67 -30.77
CA GLU A 127 -35.45 21.22 -30.67
C GLU A 127 -34.26 20.37 -31.13
N GLN A 128 -33.53 20.81 -32.16
CA GLN A 128 -32.37 20.10 -32.70
C GLN A 128 -31.12 20.28 -31.84
N ARG A 129 -31.03 21.36 -31.06
CA ARG A 129 -29.87 21.72 -30.24
C ARG A 129 -29.40 20.61 -29.30
N ALA A 130 -30.33 19.88 -28.70
CA ALA A 130 -30.01 18.77 -27.80
C ALA A 130 -29.53 17.52 -28.58
N GLN A 131 -30.05 17.31 -29.78
CA GLN A 131 -29.73 16.15 -30.64
C GLN A 131 -28.43 16.36 -31.44
N LEU A 132 -28.12 17.61 -31.77
CA LEU A 132 -26.95 18.04 -32.56
C LEU A 132 -26.15 19.11 -31.78
N PRO A 133 -25.52 18.73 -30.65
CA PRO A 133 -24.95 19.70 -29.72
C PRO A 133 -23.64 20.32 -30.21
N TYR A 134 -23.01 19.78 -31.25
CA TYR A 134 -21.79 20.31 -31.84
C TYR A 134 -22.12 21.29 -32.98
N ILE A 135 -21.26 22.28 -33.18
CA ILE A 135 -21.35 23.22 -34.30
C ILE A 135 -20.06 23.12 -35.10
N ILE A 136 -20.20 22.94 -36.41
CA ILE A 136 -19.11 22.93 -37.37
C ILE A 136 -19.01 24.32 -37.97
N HIS A 137 -17.80 24.89 -37.88
CA HIS A 137 -17.37 26.05 -38.65
C HIS A 137 -16.70 25.53 -39.92
N ASN A 138 -17.34 25.69 -41.08
CA ASN A 138 -16.92 25.04 -42.33
C ASN A 138 -15.50 25.44 -42.76
N ASN A 139 -15.05 26.65 -42.43
CA ASN A 139 -13.70 27.14 -42.68
C ASN A 139 -12.68 26.80 -41.56
N GLY A 140 -13.09 26.13 -40.48
CA GLY A 140 -12.26 25.80 -39.33
C GLY A 140 -12.00 26.96 -38.35
N ASP A 141 -12.44 28.18 -38.65
CA ASP A 141 -12.30 29.35 -37.78
C ASP A 141 -13.52 29.50 -36.88
N GLU A 142 -13.39 29.07 -35.62
CA GLU A 142 -14.43 29.15 -34.58
C GLU A 142 -14.82 30.58 -34.18
N THR A 143 -14.09 31.58 -34.68
CA THR A 143 -14.42 33.00 -34.46
C THR A 143 -15.32 33.54 -35.56
N ASN A 144 -15.35 32.90 -36.73
CA ASN A 144 -16.20 33.28 -37.85
C ASN A 144 -17.62 32.71 -37.70
N ASN A 145 -18.48 33.46 -37.02
CA ASN A 145 -19.87 33.08 -36.74
C ASN A 145 -20.85 33.51 -37.83
N HIS A 146 -20.43 33.62 -39.09
CA HIS A 146 -21.35 33.86 -40.21
C HIS A 146 -22.25 32.65 -40.41
N LEU A 147 -23.56 32.85 -40.62
CA LEU A 147 -24.55 31.77 -40.78
C LEU A 147 -24.14 30.76 -41.87
N ALA A 148 -23.60 31.23 -43.00
CA ALA A 148 -23.14 30.37 -44.09
C ALA A 148 -21.94 29.48 -43.70
N ASN A 149 -21.20 29.84 -42.64
CA ASN A 149 -20.09 29.08 -42.12
C ASN A 149 -20.51 28.06 -41.04
N LEU A 150 -21.76 28.10 -40.56
CA LEU A 150 -22.20 27.34 -39.40
C LEU A 150 -23.17 26.22 -39.78
N ARG A 151 -22.99 25.05 -39.16
CA ARG A 151 -24.01 23.99 -39.17
C ARG A 151 -23.95 23.17 -37.88
N ARG A 152 -25.12 22.77 -37.37
CA ARG A 152 -25.18 21.82 -36.26
C ARG A 152 -24.76 20.42 -36.71
N ALA A 153 -24.25 19.65 -35.77
CA ALA A 153 -23.70 18.35 -36.04
C ALA A 153 -23.80 17.41 -34.82
N THR A 154 -23.82 16.11 -35.10
CA THR A 154 -23.42 15.11 -34.11
C THR A 154 -21.91 15.19 -33.87
N TYR A 155 -21.41 14.49 -32.87
CA TYR A 155 -19.96 14.43 -32.66
C TYR A 155 -19.22 13.76 -33.83
N GLU A 156 -19.80 12.72 -34.42
CA GLU A 156 -19.23 11.98 -35.53
C GLU A 156 -19.12 12.88 -36.76
N GLN A 157 -20.17 13.66 -37.04
CA GLN A 157 -20.17 14.65 -38.12
C GLN A 157 -19.14 15.77 -37.87
N TYR A 158 -19.04 16.27 -36.62
CA TYR A 158 -18.04 17.28 -36.25
C TYR A 158 -16.62 16.76 -36.45
N THR A 159 -16.37 15.53 -36.01
CA THR A 159 -15.05 14.88 -36.10
C THR A 159 -14.66 14.59 -37.55
N ALA A 160 -15.59 14.12 -38.38
CA ALA A 160 -15.34 13.92 -39.80
C ALA A 160 -15.01 15.23 -40.53
N ALA A 161 -15.63 16.35 -40.13
CA ALA A 161 -15.30 17.67 -40.68
C ALA A 161 -13.93 18.17 -40.20
N ASP A 162 -13.57 17.98 -38.92
CA ASP A 162 -12.22 18.29 -38.41
C ASP A 162 -11.17 17.44 -39.14
N ASP A 163 -11.43 16.15 -39.38
CA ASP A 163 -10.51 15.28 -40.12
C ASP A 163 -10.30 15.73 -41.56
N ALA A 164 -11.37 16.09 -42.28
CA ALA A 164 -11.28 16.59 -43.65
C ALA A 164 -10.44 17.87 -43.74
N LEU A 165 -10.71 18.84 -42.85
CA LEU A 165 -10.01 20.12 -42.82
C LEU A 165 -8.54 19.96 -42.44
N ARG A 166 -8.22 19.07 -41.49
CA ARG A 166 -6.84 18.80 -41.09
C ARG A 166 -6.08 18.05 -42.17
N THR A 167 -6.72 17.12 -42.87
CA THR A 167 -6.11 16.41 -44.02
C THR A 167 -5.78 17.38 -45.16
N GLU A 168 -6.68 18.32 -45.47
CA GLU A 168 -6.43 19.38 -46.47
C GLU A 168 -5.23 20.27 -46.09
N GLN A 169 -5.02 20.49 -44.79
CA GLN A 169 -3.95 21.34 -44.25
C GLN A 169 -2.66 20.57 -43.89
N ASP A 170 -2.57 19.27 -44.17
CA ASP A 170 -1.46 18.40 -43.77
C ASP A 170 -1.16 18.45 -42.25
N LEU A 171 -2.23 18.45 -41.45
CA LEU A 171 -2.17 18.51 -39.98
C LEU A 171 -2.51 17.14 -39.35
N PRO A 172 -1.89 16.78 -38.21
CA PRO A 172 -2.12 15.49 -37.57
C PRO A 172 -3.55 15.39 -37.05
N LEU A 173 -4.24 14.28 -37.30
CA LEU A 173 -5.63 14.10 -36.85
C LEU A 173 -5.72 14.00 -35.32
N ARG A 174 -6.89 14.35 -34.78
CA ARG A 174 -7.11 14.49 -33.34
C ARG A 174 -8.54 14.17 -32.94
N ARG A 175 -8.77 13.88 -31.66
CA ARG A 175 -10.10 13.71 -31.07
C ARG A 175 -10.24 14.56 -29.82
N ILE A 176 -11.44 15.08 -29.56
CA ILE A 176 -11.72 15.71 -28.27
C ILE A 176 -11.57 14.64 -27.20
N ILE A 177 -10.80 14.95 -26.15
CA ILE A 177 -10.64 14.02 -25.04
C ILE A 177 -12.03 13.71 -24.46
N ARG A 178 -12.39 12.43 -24.49
CA ARG A 178 -13.62 11.89 -23.92
C ARG A 178 -13.26 10.60 -23.20
N SER A 179 -13.66 10.49 -21.95
CA SER A 179 -13.46 9.27 -21.15
C SER A 179 -14.51 9.19 -20.06
N ARG A 180 -15.43 8.23 -20.18
CA ARG A 180 -16.43 7.97 -19.13
C ARG A 180 -15.76 7.47 -17.85
N ARG A 181 -14.76 6.59 -18.02
CA ARG A 181 -13.84 6.08 -17.00
C ARG A 181 -13.23 7.19 -16.12
N MET A 182 -12.81 8.29 -16.73
CA MET A 182 -12.12 9.39 -16.03
C MET A 182 -13.04 10.58 -15.72
N ALA A 183 -14.34 10.44 -15.99
CA ALA A 183 -15.34 11.51 -15.96
C ALA A 183 -14.95 12.73 -16.81
N PHE A 184 -14.19 12.52 -17.88
CA PHE A 184 -13.78 13.56 -18.80
C PHE A 184 -14.81 13.66 -19.92
N HIS A 185 -15.79 14.56 -19.78
CA HIS A 185 -16.84 14.76 -20.78
C HIS A 185 -16.94 16.24 -21.15
N TYR A 186 -16.38 16.59 -22.30
CA TYR A 186 -16.61 17.91 -22.88
C TYR A 186 -18.05 17.98 -23.40
N ASN A 187 -18.83 18.89 -22.81
CA ASN A 187 -20.16 19.23 -23.30
C ASN A 187 -20.10 20.56 -24.05
N PRO A 188 -20.26 20.58 -25.38
CA PRO A 188 -20.16 21.80 -26.20
C PRO A 188 -21.26 22.83 -25.89
N LEU A 189 -22.37 22.43 -25.26
CA LEU A 189 -23.45 23.33 -24.85
C LEU A 189 -23.13 24.09 -23.55
N LEU A 190 -22.15 23.61 -22.77
CA LEU A 190 -21.70 24.28 -21.57
C LEU A 190 -20.63 25.31 -21.92
N LEU A 191 -20.62 26.39 -21.14
CA LEU A 191 -19.68 27.50 -21.26
C LEU A 191 -18.93 27.71 -19.95
N PRO A 192 -17.79 28.44 -19.96
CA PRO A 192 -16.89 28.52 -18.82
C PRO A 192 -17.49 28.97 -17.48
N SER A 193 -18.61 29.70 -17.47
CA SER A 193 -19.29 30.06 -16.22
C SER A 193 -20.06 28.91 -15.58
N HIS A 194 -20.28 27.80 -16.29
CA HIS A 194 -21.03 26.65 -15.79
C HIS A 194 -20.16 25.76 -14.89
N PRO A 195 -20.64 25.29 -13.72
CA PRO A 195 -19.87 24.45 -12.80
C PRO A 195 -19.31 23.16 -13.44
N ASP A 196 -20.11 22.53 -14.31
CA ASP A 196 -19.74 21.28 -14.99
C ASP A 196 -18.98 21.49 -16.30
N TYR A 197 -18.56 22.72 -16.61
CA TYR A 197 -17.78 22.96 -17.83
C TYR A 197 -16.38 22.35 -17.71
N VAL A 198 -16.12 21.36 -18.54
CA VAL A 198 -14.78 20.81 -18.77
C VAL A 198 -14.18 21.51 -19.98
N GLN A 199 -12.95 21.99 -19.88
CA GLN A 199 -12.27 22.61 -21.02
C GLN A 199 -11.98 21.57 -22.10
N ARG A 200 -12.34 21.89 -23.34
CA ARG A 200 -11.98 21.08 -24.51
C ARG A 200 -10.47 20.91 -24.55
N ARG A 201 -10.02 19.69 -24.86
CA ARG A 201 -8.63 19.32 -25.13
C ARG A 201 -8.64 18.24 -26.19
N TYR A 202 -7.50 18.01 -26.81
CA TYR A 202 -7.35 17.02 -27.87
C TYR A 202 -6.31 15.96 -27.53
N VAL A 203 -6.56 14.75 -28.02
CA VAL A 203 -5.57 13.69 -28.14
C VAL A 203 -5.33 13.38 -29.61
N TYR A 204 -4.07 13.34 -30.03
CA TYR A 204 -3.65 13.15 -31.43
C TYR A 204 -3.36 11.67 -31.72
N GLN A 205 -3.31 11.28 -33.00
CA GLN A 205 -3.10 9.88 -33.42
C GLN A 205 -1.79 9.26 -32.95
N ASP A 206 -0.78 10.07 -32.67
CA ASP A 206 0.53 9.67 -32.17
C ASP A 206 0.58 9.60 -30.63
N GLY A 207 -0.54 9.87 -29.95
CA GLY A 207 -0.62 9.91 -28.51
C GLY A 207 -0.18 11.24 -27.88
N GLN A 208 0.06 12.30 -28.64
CA GLN A 208 0.24 13.62 -28.05
C GLN A 208 -1.07 14.14 -27.45
N VAL A 209 -0.98 14.96 -26.41
CA VAL A 209 -2.14 15.56 -25.74
C VAL A 209 -2.00 17.07 -25.73
N SER A 210 -3.00 17.78 -26.24
CA SER A 210 -2.96 19.23 -26.35
C SER A 210 -2.90 19.91 -24.98
N ASN A 211 -2.16 21.02 -24.91
CA ASN A 211 -2.35 21.97 -23.84
C ASN A 211 -3.60 22.85 -24.10
N LEU A 212 -3.76 23.94 -23.35
CA LEU A 212 -4.90 24.87 -23.49
C LEU A 212 -4.56 26.13 -24.26
N ARG A 213 -3.30 26.37 -24.62
CA ARG A 213 -2.89 27.65 -25.21
C ARG A 213 -3.21 27.68 -26.69
N ASP A 214 -2.66 26.71 -27.42
CA ASP A 214 -2.76 26.65 -28.88
C ASP A 214 -2.83 25.21 -29.35
N ASP A 215 -3.46 25.01 -30.50
CA ASP A 215 -3.36 23.77 -31.25
C ASP A 215 -1.90 23.47 -31.62
N GLY A 216 -1.51 22.19 -31.61
CA GLY A 216 -0.14 21.77 -31.89
C GLY A 216 0.87 22.01 -30.75
N ARG A 217 0.44 22.56 -29.61
CA ARG A 217 1.26 22.60 -28.39
C ARG A 217 0.79 21.55 -27.40
N PHE A 218 1.73 20.76 -26.88
CA PHE A 218 1.41 19.57 -26.10
C PHE A 218 1.72 19.70 -24.62
N LEU A 219 1.04 18.91 -23.80
CA LEU A 219 1.41 18.69 -22.40
C LEU A 219 2.65 17.81 -22.32
N ARG A 220 3.49 18.06 -21.31
CA ARG A 220 4.61 17.17 -21.00
C ARG A 220 4.06 15.83 -20.52
N GLN A 221 4.49 14.75 -21.16
CA GLN A 221 4.17 13.40 -20.72
C GLN A 221 5.23 12.90 -19.74
N ARG A 222 4.80 12.30 -18.63
CA ARG A 222 5.66 11.58 -17.69
C ARG A 222 5.62 10.10 -18.02
N VAL A 223 6.71 9.40 -17.75
CA VAL A 223 6.82 7.96 -17.96
C VAL A 223 7.09 7.32 -16.60
N ASP A 224 6.34 6.30 -16.24
CA ASP A 224 6.63 5.49 -15.05
C ASP A 224 7.71 4.43 -15.33
N LEU A 225 8.10 3.65 -14.31
CA LEU A 225 9.10 2.59 -14.46
C LEU A 225 8.66 1.48 -15.42
N ALA A 226 7.35 1.28 -15.61
CA ALA A 226 6.82 0.30 -16.56
C ALA A 226 6.88 0.80 -18.02
N GLY A 227 7.03 2.11 -18.23
CA GLY A 227 6.98 2.73 -19.56
C GLY A 227 5.61 3.32 -19.93
N THR A 228 4.63 3.31 -19.01
CA THR A 228 3.32 3.92 -19.21
C THR A 228 3.46 5.44 -19.23
N ARG A 229 2.88 6.08 -20.25
CA ARG A 229 2.86 7.53 -20.40
C ARG A 229 1.65 8.14 -19.71
N PHE A 230 1.86 9.22 -18.97
CA PHE A 230 0.83 9.97 -18.24
C PHE A 230 0.88 11.45 -18.57
N VAL A 231 -0.30 12.08 -18.58
CA VAL A 231 -0.45 13.54 -18.65
C VAL A 231 -1.09 14.07 -17.39
N GLU A 232 -0.62 15.24 -16.96
CA GLU A 232 -1.13 15.94 -15.80
C GLU A 232 -2.19 16.96 -16.23
N ILE A 233 -3.44 16.75 -15.81
CA ILE A 233 -4.57 17.61 -16.18
C ILE A 233 -5.32 18.03 -14.91
N ARG A 234 -5.60 19.33 -14.80
CA ARG A 234 -6.48 19.85 -13.75
C ARG A 234 -7.94 19.53 -14.10
N HIS A 235 -8.60 18.75 -13.25
CA HIS A 235 -9.97 18.29 -13.42
C HIS A 235 -10.76 18.52 -12.12
N HIS A 236 -11.90 19.23 -12.21
CA HIS A 236 -12.70 19.69 -11.06
C HIS A 236 -11.86 20.33 -9.92
N GLY A 237 -10.93 21.22 -10.28
CA GLY A 237 -10.08 21.94 -9.32
C GLY A 237 -8.86 21.16 -8.82
N THR A 238 -8.79 19.85 -9.04
CA THR A 238 -7.70 18.98 -8.56
C THR A 238 -6.78 18.57 -9.71
N LEU A 239 -5.48 18.55 -9.46
CA LEU A 239 -4.49 18.07 -10.42
C LEU A 239 -4.46 16.53 -10.37
N ARG A 240 -4.62 15.86 -11.52
CA ARG A 240 -4.63 14.40 -11.62
C ARG A 240 -3.75 13.93 -12.79
N PHE A 241 -3.24 12.71 -12.67
CA PHE A 241 -2.48 12.03 -13.72
C PHE A 241 -3.39 11.06 -14.46
N PHE A 242 -3.37 11.14 -15.78
CA PHE A 242 -4.18 10.29 -16.65
C PHE A 242 -3.29 9.49 -17.61
N PRO A 243 -3.43 8.16 -17.68
CA PRO A 243 -2.71 7.35 -18.65
C PRO A 243 -3.10 7.72 -20.08
N VAL A 244 -2.12 7.92 -20.95
CA VAL A 244 -2.37 8.44 -22.30
C VAL A 244 -2.97 7.37 -23.22
N GLY A 245 -2.52 6.12 -23.13
CA GLY A 245 -3.08 5.02 -23.94
C GLY A 245 -4.57 4.79 -23.66
N GLU A 246 -4.98 5.04 -22.42
CA GLU A 246 -6.37 5.03 -21.99
C GLU A 246 -7.19 6.16 -22.62
N LEU A 247 -6.69 7.40 -22.53
CA LEU A 247 -7.32 8.55 -23.20
C LEU A 247 -7.42 8.36 -24.71
N MET A 248 -6.40 7.75 -25.33
CA MET A 248 -6.38 7.41 -26.75
C MET A 248 -7.55 6.50 -27.12
N VAL A 249 -7.66 5.33 -26.47
CA VAL A 249 -8.72 4.36 -26.80
C VAL A 249 -10.11 4.96 -26.59
N ASP A 250 -10.35 5.59 -25.44
CA ASP A 250 -11.67 6.15 -25.12
C ASP A 250 -12.09 7.26 -26.09
N SER A 251 -11.12 8.03 -26.62
CA SER A 251 -11.40 9.15 -27.51
C SER A 251 -11.50 8.76 -28.98
N TRP A 252 -10.78 7.73 -29.40
CA TRP A 252 -10.72 7.30 -30.81
C TRP A 252 -11.67 6.15 -31.15
N ARG A 253 -12.03 5.29 -30.19
CA ARG A 253 -12.86 4.09 -30.42
C ARG A 253 -14.14 4.04 -29.59
N ASP A 254 -14.44 5.13 -28.88
CA ASP A 254 -15.47 5.23 -27.85
C ASP A 254 -15.25 4.27 -26.65
N PHE A 255 -15.84 4.63 -25.50
CA PHE A 255 -15.68 3.86 -24.27
C PHE A 255 -16.69 2.70 -24.19
N ASP A 256 -16.17 1.48 -24.18
CA ASP A 256 -16.90 0.26 -23.87
C ASP A 256 -16.77 -0.06 -22.35
N PRO A 257 -17.88 -0.06 -21.58
CA PRO A 257 -17.83 -0.35 -20.15
C PRO A 257 -17.39 -1.77 -19.80
N ASP A 258 -17.46 -2.72 -20.75
CA ASP A 258 -17.06 -4.11 -20.57
C ASP A 258 -15.58 -4.33 -20.95
N ARG A 259 -14.98 -3.41 -21.72
CA ARG A 259 -13.58 -3.45 -22.17
C ARG A 259 -12.76 -2.28 -21.63
N ARG A 260 -12.61 -2.23 -20.29
CA ARG A 260 -11.97 -1.10 -19.58
C ARG A 260 -10.45 -1.07 -19.63
N ASP A 261 -9.82 -2.22 -19.81
CA ASP A 261 -8.36 -2.33 -19.83
C ASP A 261 -7.83 -2.08 -21.25
N VAL A 262 -6.56 -1.66 -21.38
CA VAL A 262 -5.94 -1.38 -22.69
C VAL A 262 -4.71 -2.24 -22.87
N ILE A 263 -4.76 -3.11 -23.86
CA ILE A 263 -3.64 -3.92 -24.33
C ILE A 263 -2.77 -3.10 -25.28
N HIS A 264 -1.46 -3.22 -25.12
CA HIS A 264 -0.46 -2.81 -26.10
C HIS A 264 0.04 -4.06 -26.82
N ASN A 265 -0.21 -4.16 -28.12
CA ASN A 265 0.05 -5.34 -28.93
C ASN A 265 1.54 -5.66 -29.06
N ASP A 266 2.37 -4.62 -29.20
CA ASP A 266 3.83 -4.72 -29.27
C ASP A 266 4.52 -4.81 -27.90
N HIS A 267 3.75 -4.85 -26.81
CA HIS A 267 4.20 -4.84 -25.43
C HIS A 267 4.97 -3.58 -24.97
N ASN A 268 5.16 -2.59 -25.86
CA ASN A 268 5.78 -1.32 -25.56
C ASN A 268 4.72 -0.31 -25.10
N LEU A 269 4.69 -0.06 -23.79
CA LEU A 269 3.73 0.85 -23.17
C LEU A 269 3.90 2.32 -23.59
N SER A 270 5.04 2.66 -24.21
CA SER A 270 5.28 3.97 -24.79
C SER A 270 4.87 4.11 -26.25
N ASN A 271 4.59 3.00 -26.95
CA ASN A 271 4.00 3.05 -28.29
C ASN A 271 2.49 3.28 -28.18
N LEU A 272 2.09 4.53 -28.40
CA LEU A 272 0.72 5.01 -28.28
C LEU A 272 -0.02 5.09 -29.64
N THR A 273 0.56 4.52 -30.71
CA THR A 273 -0.12 4.47 -32.00
C THR A 273 -1.44 3.71 -31.87
N LEU A 274 -2.50 4.22 -32.53
CA LEU A 274 -3.85 3.69 -32.32
C LEU A 274 -3.94 2.19 -32.65
N ASP A 275 -3.26 1.72 -33.70
CA ASP A 275 -3.25 0.31 -34.12
C ASP A 275 -2.57 -0.62 -33.10
N ASN A 276 -1.66 -0.07 -32.28
CA ASN A 276 -1.01 -0.82 -31.21
C ASN A 276 -1.90 -0.98 -29.97
N LEU A 277 -2.89 -0.10 -29.79
CA LEU A 277 -3.77 -0.10 -28.62
C LEU A 277 -5.02 -0.93 -28.89
N GLN A 278 -5.41 -1.78 -27.95
CA GLN A 278 -6.61 -2.62 -28.06
C GLN A 278 -7.41 -2.58 -26.74
N PRO A 279 -8.67 -2.10 -26.75
CA PRO A 279 -9.55 -2.25 -25.60
C PRO A 279 -9.85 -3.72 -25.33
N ALA A 280 -9.70 -4.10 -24.06
CA ALA A 280 -9.82 -5.47 -23.59
C ALA A 280 -10.64 -5.53 -22.31
N ASN A 281 -11.38 -6.62 -22.13
CA ASN A 281 -11.94 -6.93 -20.82
C ASN A 281 -10.84 -7.43 -19.87
N ARG A 282 -11.17 -7.57 -18.59
CA ARG A 282 -10.19 -7.96 -17.56
C ARG A 282 -9.54 -9.31 -17.83
N GLN A 283 -10.29 -10.28 -18.32
CA GLN A 283 -9.78 -11.63 -18.60
C GLN A 283 -8.85 -11.63 -19.81
N GLU A 284 -9.25 -10.95 -20.90
CA GLU A 284 -8.42 -10.74 -22.10
C GLU A 284 -7.10 -10.05 -21.75
N TYR A 285 -7.16 -8.99 -20.93
CA TYR A 285 -5.97 -8.25 -20.48
C TYR A 285 -5.04 -9.12 -19.63
N ILE A 286 -5.58 -9.85 -18.64
CA ILE A 286 -4.77 -10.78 -17.83
C ILE A 286 -4.13 -11.84 -18.74
N ALA A 287 -4.90 -12.47 -19.63
CA ALA A 287 -4.36 -13.49 -20.55
C ALA A 287 -3.23 -12.93 -21.45
N HIS A 288 -3.36 -11.70 -21.93
CA HIS A 288 -2.29 -11.04 -22.70
C HIS A 288 -1.02 -10.83 -21.87
N ILE A 289 -1.17 -10.32 -20.64
CA ILE A 289 -0.04 -10.04 -19.75
C ILE A 289 0.64 -11.35 -19.32
N THR A 290 -0.11 -12.38 -18.97
CA THR A 290 0.43 -13.65 -18.48
C THR A 290 1.22 -14.39 -19.56
N ASN A 291 0.73 -14.38 -20.80
CA ASN A 291 1.46 -14.92 -21.95
C ASN A 291 2.81 -14.23 -22.19
N ARG A 292 2.92 -12.94 -21.85
CA ARG A 292 4.15 -12.15 -21.98
C ARG A 292 5.14 -12.42 -20.85
N ILE A 293 4.67 -12.47 -19.59
CA ILE A 293 5.56 -12.49 -18.42
C ILE A 293 6.01 -13.89 -18.01
N ARG A 294 5.33 -14.95 -18.48
CA ARG A 294 5.69 -16.34 -18.18
C ARG A 294 7.11 -16.67 -18.66
N VAL A 295 7.87 -17.35 -17.83
CA VAL A 295 9.23 -17.85 -18.15
C VAL A 295 9.14 -19.19 -18.87
N SER A 296 8.11 -19.98 -18.59
CA SER A 296 7.89 -21.29 -19.20
C SER A 296 6.44 -21.46 -19.68
N PRO A 297 6.18 -22.33 -20.67
CA PRO A 297 4.81 -22.62 -21.11
C PRO A 297 3.90 -23.18 -20.03
N GLN A 298 4.47 -23.84 -19.01
CA GLN A 298 3.76 -24.44 -17.88
C GLN A 298 3.43 -23.43 -16.77
N GLU A 299 4.01 -22.23 -16.83
CA GLU A 299 3.75 -21.22 -15.83
C GLU A 299 2.41 -20.53 -16.07
N VAL A 300 1.50 -20.70 -15.12
CA VAL A 300 0.14 -20.16 -15.16
C VAL A 300 0.02 -19.12 -14.07
N PHE A 301 -0.71 -18.05 -14.34
CA PHE A 301 -1.00 -16.99 -13.38
C PHE A 301 -2.50 -16.92 -13.11
N LEU A 302 -2.87 -16.76 -11.85
CA LEU A 302 -4.24 -16.56 -11.40
C LEU A 302 -4.38 -15.28 -10.56
N PRO A 303 -5.56 -14.65 -10.52
CA PRO A 303 -5.82 -13.54 -9.60
C PRO A 303 -5.53 -13.94 -8.15
N VAL A 304 -4.91 -13.04 -7.40
CA VAL A 304 -4.78 -13.21 -5.95
C VAL A 304 -6.17 -13.09 -5.33
N ALA A 305 -6.66 -14.21 -4.80
CA ALA A 305 -8.01 -14.33 -4.26
C ALA A 305 -8.02 -15.19 -3.00
N HIS A 306 -9.11 -15.11 -2.24
CA HIS A 306 -9.34 -15.93 -1.05
C HIS A 306 -8.34 -15.70 0.11
N ILE A 307 -7.93 -14.44 0.31
CA ILE A 307 -6.96 -14.06 1.35
C ILE A 307 -7.59 -13.02 2.26
N GLY A 308 -8.21 -13.51 3.34
CA GLY A 308 -9.03 -12.69 4.22
C GLY A 308 -10.20 -12.04 3.47
N ASN A 309 -10.70 -10.93 4.02
CA ASN A 309 -11.85 -10.19 3.48
C ASN A 309 -11.42 -8.95 2.64
N ILE A 310 -10.24 -9.00 2.02
CA ILE A 310 -9.68 -7.87 1.27
C ILE A 310 -9.59 -8.20 -0.22
N ASP A 311 -10.00 -7.25 -1.06
CA ASP A 311 -9.87 -7.37 -2.50
C ASP A 311 -8.43 -7.07 -2.95
N TYR A 312 -7.80 -8.09 -3.55
CA TYR A 312 -6.47 -8.05 -4.17
C TYR A 312 -6.52 -8.39 -5.66
N SER A 313 -7.68 -8.22 -6.32
CA SER A 313 -7.90 -8.51 -7.75
C SER A 313 -7.02 -7.73 -8.74
N HIS A 314 -6.28 -6.73 -8.27
CA HIS A 314 -5.23 -6.03 -9.02
C HIS A 314 -3.84 -6.68 -8.92
N TYR A 315 -3.73 -7.83 -8.27
CA TYR A 315 -2.56 -8.69 -8.27
C TYR A 315 -2.89 -10.06 -8.88
N ILE A 316 -1.91 -10.64 -9.57
CA ILE A 316 -1.94 -12.02 -10.03
C ILE A 316 -0.69 -12.73 -9.51
N VAL A 317 -0.80 -14.03 -9.23
CA VAL A 317 0.28 -14.87 -8.74
C VAL A 317 0.46 -16.07 -9.66
N SER A 318 1.72 -16.37 -10.01
CA SER A 318 2.07 -17.56 -10.79
C SER A 318 2.00 -18.82 -9.94
N ASN A 319 1.84 -19.98 -10.56
CA ASN A 319 1.99 -21.28 -9.90
C ASN A 319 3.43 -21.55 -9.42
N GLN A 320 4.38 -20.66 -9.69
CA GLN A 320 5.77 -20.73 -9.23
C GLN A 320 6.10 -19.70 -8.14
N GLY A 321 5.13 -18.92 -7.66
CA GLY A 321 5.34 -17.93 -6.60
C GLY A 321 5.63 -16.50 -7.06
N ARG A 322 5.82 -16.23 -8.35
CA ARG A 322 5.99 -14.86 -8.85
C ARG A 322 4.69 -14.05 -8.76
N VAL A 323 4.73 -12.89 -8.13
CA VAL A 323 3.57 -12.00 -7.96
C VAL A 323 3.69 -10.78 -8.89
N TYR A 324 2.66 -10.52 -9.69
CA TYR A 324 2.60 -9.40 -10.62
C TYR A 324 1.49 -8.41 -10.22
N ALA A 325 1.84 -7.13 -10.20
CA ALA A 325 0.91 -6.04 -9.94
C ALA A 325 0.37 -5.47 -11.24
N LEU A 326 -0.94 -5.57 -11.46
CA LEU A 326 -1.59 -5.09 -12.69
C LEU A 326 -1.58 -3.56 -12.80
N ASN A 327 -1.64 -2.86 -11.67
CA ASN A 327 -1.64 -1.40 -11.62
C ASN A 327 -0.27 -0.79 -11.95
N THR A 328 0.81 -1.35 -11.42
CA THR A 328 2.20 -0.90 -11.66
C THR A 328 2.88 -1.65 -12.80
N LYS A 329 2.18 -2.62 -13.40
CA LYS A 329 2.62 -3.44 -14.54
C LYS A 329 4.02 -4.04 -14.36
N SER A 330 4.26 -4.60 -13.18
CA SER A 330 5.58 -5.10 -12.76
C SER A 330 5.47 -6.33 -11.85
N ILE A 331 6.49 -7.19 -11.91
CA ILE A 331 6.71 -8.24 -10.91
C ILE A 331 7.17 -7.56 -9.62
N ILE A 332 6.52 -7.90 -8.51
CA ILE A 332 6.84 -7.35 -7.20
C ILE A 332 8.08 -8.05 -6.67
N SER A 333 9.03 -7.28 -6.14
CA SER A 333 10.19 -7.85 -5.43
C SER A 333 9.74 -8.54 -4.16
N SER A 334 10.11 -9.81 -4.00
CA SER A 334 9.99 -10.53 -2.74
C SER A 334 11.18 -10.25 -1.82
N TYR A 335 11.04 -10.64 -0.56
CA TYR A 335 12.09 -10.59 0.44
C TYR A 335 11.97 -11.77 1.41
N ASP A 336 13.05 -12.11 2.09
CA ASP A 336 13.05 -13.17 3.10
C ASP A 336 12.37 -12.71 4.39
N GLY A 337 11.22 -13.31 4.67
CA GLY A 337 10.45 -13.09 5.88
C GLY A 337 10.99 -13.86 7.08
N LYS A 338 10.23 -13.76 8.18
CA LYS A 338 10.51 -14.52 9.41
C LYS A 338 10.56 -16.01 9.07
N TYR A 339 11.57 -16.70 9.59
CA TYR A 339 11.80 -18.13 9.36
C TYR A 339 12.15 -18.52 7.91
N GLY A 340 12.58 -17.57 7.06
CA GLY A 340 13.11 -17.85 5.72
C GLY A 340 12.05 -18.13 4.66
N PHE A 341 10.79 -17.78 4.91
CA PHE A 341 9.74 -17.81 3.88
C PHE A 341 9.86 -16.61 2.96
N GLU A 342 9.70 -16.83 1.66
CA GLU A 342 9.57 -15.74 0.69
C GLU A 342 8.28 -14.95 0.95
N CYS A 343 8.39 -13.63 1.07
CA CYS A 343 7.29 -12.72 1.38
C CYS A 343 7.19 -11.56 0.40
N VAL A 344 5.97 -11.03 0.22
CA VAL A 344 5.68 -9.84 -0.58
C VAL A 344 4.78 -8.87 0.18
N GLN A 345 4.89 -7.58 -0.13
CA GLN A 345 4.01 -6.54 0.40
C GLN A 345 2.94 -6.18 -0.63
N LEU A 346 1.67 -6.41 -0.29
CA LEU A 346 0.52 -6.09 -1.14
C LEU A 346 -0.23 -4.88 -0.60
N TYR A 347 -0.69 -4.01 -1.50
CA TYR A 347 -1.42 -2.80 -1.18
C TYR A 347 -2.89 -2.93 -1.56
N SER A 348 -3.81 -2.61 -0.66
CA SER A 348 -5.24 -2.47 -0.97
C SER A 348 -5.84 -1.33 -0.16
N GLN A 349 -6.71 -0.52 -0.76
CA GLN A 349 -7.39 0.62 -0.12
C GLN A 349 -6.47 1.55 0.70
N ARG A 350 -5.24 1.82 0.20
CA ARG A 350 -4.18 2.63 0.86
C ARG A 350 -3.54 1.99 2.11
N GLN A 351 -3.84 0.75 2.43
CA GLN A 351 -3.14 -0.04 3.44
C GLN A 351 -2.20 -1.04 2.76
N SER A 352 -1.11 -1.39 3.43
CA SER A 352 -0.19 -2.43 2.97
C SER A 352 -0.14 -3.58 3.97
N ARG A 353 -0.10 -4.81 3.48
CA ARG A 353 0.06 -6.01 4.30
C ARG A 353 1.13 -6.91 3.70
N HIS A 354 1.81 -7.65 4.57
CA HIS A 354 2.85 -8.59 4.19
C HIS A 354 2.27 -10.00 4.15
N TYR A 355 2.54 -10.73 3.07
CA TYR A 355 2.04 -12.08 2.86
C TYR A 355 3.18 -13.02 2.48
N ALA A 356 3.15 -14.23 3.00
CA ALA A 356 4.04 -15.29 2.54
C ALA A 356 3.57 -15.79 1.16
N VAL A 357 4.49 -15.91 0.22
CA VAL A 357 4.20 -16.22 -1.18
C VAL A 357 3.50 -17.56 -1.34
N HIS A 358 3.92 -18.60 -0.61
CA HIS A 358 3.26 -19.91 -0.63
C HIS A 358 1.76 -19.83 -0.30
N GLN A 359 1.34 -18.94 0.61
CA GLN A 359 -0.08 -18.77 0.94
C GLN A 359 -0.85 -18.15 -0.21
N LEU A 360 -0.25 -17.18 -0.90
CA LEU A 360 -0.84 -16.55 -2.08
C LEU A 360 -1.05 -17.59 -3.19
N VAL A 361 -0.02 -18.40 -3.47
CA VAL A 361 -0.06 -19.46 -4.48
C VAL A 361 -1.14 -20.48 -4.12
N TRP A 362 -1.08 -21.05 -2.93
CA TRP A 362 -1.99 -22.11 -2.52
C TRP A 362 -3.46 -21.65 -2.56
N CYS A 363 -3.78 -20.46 -2.02
CA CYS A 363 -5.15 -19.94 -2.02
C CYS A 363 -5.67 -19.69 -3.45
N ALA A 364 -4.83 -19.14 -4.33
CA ALA A 364 -5.22 -18.84 -5.70
C ALA A 364 -5.48 -20.10 -6.53
N PHE A 365 -4.62 -21.11 -6.40
CA PHE A 365 -4.69 -22.35 -7.19
C PHE A 365 -5.69 -23.37 -6.64
N ASN A 366 -6.00 -23.32 -5.34
CA ASN A 366 -7.02 -24.17 -4.73
C ASN A 366 -8.42 -23.52 -4.70
N GLY A 367 -8.53 -22.23 -5.05
CA GLY A 367 -9.80 -21.51 -5.15
C GLY A 367 -10.56 -21.34 -3.83
N ARG A 368 -9.86 -21.40 -2.69
CA ARG A 368 -10.45 -21.27 -1.35
C ARG A 368 -9.42 -20.77 -0.34
N PRO A 369 -9.86 -20.13 0.77
CA PRO A 369 -8.94 -19.76 1.84
C PRO A 369 -8.45 -21.02 2.57
N VAL A 370 -7.29 -20.88 3.21
CA VAL A 370 -6.78 -21.90 4.15
C VAL A 370 -7.78 -22.09 5.28
N GLN A 371 -8.11 -23.33 5.61
CA GLN A 371 -9.07 -23.59 6.69
C GLN A 371 -8.49 -23.22 8.05
N ARG A 372 -9.37 -22.86 8.98
CA ARG A 372 -8.97 -22.50 10.33
C ARG A 372 -8.27 -23.70 11.00
N GLY A 373 -7.07 -23.48 11.53
CA GLY A 373 -6.26 -24.51 12.18
C GLY A 373 -5.36 -25.31 11.26
N LEU A 374 -5.43 -25.10 9.94
CA LEU A 374 -4.52 -25.71 8.97
C LEU A 374 -3.39 -24.73 8.60
N THR A 375 -2.26 -25.29 8.18
CA THR A 375 -1.10 -24.56 7.68
C THR A 375 -0.67 -25.13 6.33
N ILE A 376 0.04 -24.32 5.55
CA ILE A 376 0.66 -24.78 4.30
C ILE A 376 2.11 -25.15 4.60
N ILE A 377 2.55 -26.29 4.06
CA ILE A 377 3.94 -26.74 4.09
C ILE A 377 4.49 -26.92 2.68
N HIS A 378 5.82 -26.90 2.58
CA HIS A 378 6.60 -27.24 1.39
C HIS A 378 6.97 -28.71 1.45
N ALA A 379 6.62 -29.49 0.42
CA ALA A 379 6.78 -30.94 0.41
C ALA A 379 8.24 -31.39 0.24
N ASP A 380 9.12 -30.51 -0.25
CA ASP A 380 10.56 -30.71 -0.36
C ASP A 380 11.36 -30.05 0.77
N GLY A 381 10.69 -29.40 1.72
CA GLY A 381 11.29 -28.67 2.83
C GLY A 381 11.96 -27.34 2.45
N ASP A 382 12.04 -26.98 1.16
CA ASP A 382 12.59 -25.72 0.69
C ASP A 382 11.53 -24.61 0.72
N ARG A 383 11.67 -23.68 1.67
CA ARG A 383 10.74 -22.57 1.89
C ARG A 383 10.76 -21.50 0.79
N GLN A 384 11.72 -21.59 -0.13
CA GLN A 384 11.82 -20.74 -1.31
C GLN A 384 11.15 -21.39 -2.54
N ASN A 385 10.92 -22.72 -2.52
CA ASN A 385 10.24 -23.41 -3.61
C ASN A 385 8.70 -23.29 -3.50
N ASN A 386 8.18 -22.13 -3.88
CA ASN A 386 6.75 -21.82 -3.79
C ASN A 386 5.90 -22.36 -4.95
N TRP A 387 6.31 -23.47 -5.57
CA TRP A 387 5.53 -24.09 -6.64
C TRP A 387 4.23 -24.69 -6.10
N ASP A 388 3.11 -24.49 -6.78
CA ASP A 388 1.80 -25.00 -6.36
C ASP A 388 1.81 -26.50 -6.07
N THR A 389 2.49 -27.26 -6.93
CA THR A 389 2.70 -28.72 -6.78
C THR A 389 3.54 -29.12 -5.56
N ASN A 390 4.34 -28.20 -5.02
CA ASN A 390 5.15 -28.39 -3.83
C ASN A 390 4.41 -28.00 -2.53
N LEU A 391 3.22 -27.41 -2.62
CA LEU A 391 2.50 -26.91 -1.45
C LEU A 391 1.38 -27.86 -1.02
N ARG A 392 1.30 -28.11 0.30
CA ARG A 392 0.23 -28.95 0.89
C ARG A 392 -0.39 -28.25 2.08
N GLU A 393 -1.71 -28.28 2.16
CA GLU A 393 -2.45 -27.88 3.37
C GLU A 393 -2.51 -29.08 4.30
N VAL A 394 -2.01 -28.89 5.51
CA VAL A 394 -1.88 -29.92 6.53
C VAL A 394 -2.34 -29.37 7.87
N THR A 395 -2.68 -30.26 8.80
CA THR A 395 -2.85 -29.84 10.20
C THR A 395 -1.52 -29.36 10.76
N GLN A 396 -1.55 -28.56 11.82
CA GLN A 396 -0.30 -28.15 12.47
C GLN A 396 0.53 -29.34 12.97
N GLU A 397 -0.12 -30.41 13.42
CA GLU A 397 0.51 -31.65 13.88
C GLU A 397 1.18 -32.43 12.73
N ASP A 398 0.49 -32.57 11.60
CA ASP A 398 1.03 -33.22 10.40
C ASP A 398 2.17 -32.41 9.78
N GLY A 399 2.05 -31.08 9.76
CA GLY A 399 3.10 -30.20 9.26
C GLY A 399 4.37 -30.24 10.12
N LEU A 400 4.20 -30.32 11.45
CA LEU A 400 5.31 -30.55 12.37
C LEU A 400 5.96 -31.92 12.12
N THR A 401 5.15 -32.97 11.95
CA THR A 401 5.62 -34.32 11.67
C THR A 401 6.35 -34.42 10.34
N ALA A 402 5.84 -33.81 9.26
CA ALA A 402 6.51 -33.74 7.97
C ALA A 402 7.84 -32.99 8.06
N ALA A 403 7.89 -31.86 8.77
CA ALA A 403 9.13 -31.13 9.00
C ALA A 403 10.15 -31.91 9.86
N ILE A 404 9.68 -32.83 10.72
CA ILE A 404 10.53 -33.78 11.46
C ILE A 404 11.05 -34.88 10.52
N MET A 405 10.23 -35.39 9.60
CA MET A 405 10.60 -36.45 8.65
C MET A 405 11.54 -35.95 7.53
N ASP A 406 11.28 -34.78 6.93
CA ASP A 406 12.22 -34.13 5.98
C ASP A 406 13.58 -33.89 6.62
N ARG A 407 13.58 -33.46 7.89
CA ARG A 407 14.82 -33.30 8.66
C ARG A 407 15.54 -34.64 8.80
N ARG A 408 14.82 -35.75 8.98
CA ARG A 408 15.37 -37.10 9.06
C ARG A 408 16.01 -37.54 7.74
N ASP A 409 15.33 -37.31 6.62
CA ASP A 409 15.77 -37.74 5.29
C ASP A 409 16.94 -36.87 4.76
N TRP A 410 16.98 -35.57 5.11
CA TRP A 410 18.13 -34.68 4.88
C TRP A 410 19.44 -35.22 5.51
N PHE A 411 19.37 -35.99 6.60
CA PHE A 411 20.55 -36.62 7.20
C PHE A 411 21.13 -37.78 6.39
N GLU A 412 20.36 -38.39 5.48
CA GLU A 412 20.84 -39.51 4.67
C GLU A 412 21.65 -39.05 3.44
N ASP A 413 21.34 -37.87 2.87
CA ASP A 413 21.92 -37.39 1.61
C ASP A 413 23.13 -36.44 1.73
N TYR A 414 23.42 -35.87 2.92
CA TYR A 414 24.46 -34.83 3.02
C TYR A 414 25.89 -35.37 3.23
N ARG A 415 26.61 -35.57 2.12
CA ARG A 415 28.04 -35.96 2.08
C ARG A 415 28.90 -34.90 1.37
N ASP A 416 29.11 -33.73 1.98
CA ASP A 416 30.11 -32.74 1.52
C ASP A 416 31.37 -32.75 2.42
N PRO A 417 32.58 -33.02 1.86
CA PRO A 417 33.85 -32.99 2.59
C PRO A 417 34.51 -31.60 2.77
N ASN A 418 34.01 -30.51 2.18
CA ASN A 418 34.81 -29.27 2.00
C ASN A 418 34.45 -28.07 2.90
N VAL A 419 33.92 -28.27 4.10
CA VAL A 419 33.79 -27.18 5.09
C VAL A 419 34.95 -27.24 6.06
N ASP A 420 35.84 -26.25 6.01
CA ASP A 420 36.98 -26.11 6.91
C ASP A 420 36.55 -25.51 8.27
N ASP A 421 36.85 -26.22 9.35
CA ASP A 421 36.63 -25.77 10.73
C ASP A 421 37.83 -24.99 11.28
N GLU A 422 37.57 -23.89 12.00
CA GLU A 422 38.62 -23.13 12.70
C GLU A 422 39.06 -23.84 14.00
N TYR A 423 40.33 -24.23 14.09
CA TYR A 423 40.95 -24.86 15.25
C TYR A 423 41.88 -23.90 16.02
N TYR A 424 42.08 -24.14 17.32
CA TYR A 424 43.14 -23.45 18.09
C TYR A 424 44.55 -23.84 17.58
N GLN A 425 45.48 -22.88 17.57
CA GLN A 425 46.88 -23.10 17.14
C GLN A 425 47.78 -23.72 18.22
N GLU A 426 47.34 -23.76 19.48
CA GLU A 426 48.08 -24.36 20.61
C GLU A 426 47.19 -25.36 21.36
N ASN A 427 47.73 -26.52 21.71
CA ASN A 427 47.01 -27.55 22.46
C ASN A 427 46.83 -27.08 23.92
N PRO A 428 45.60 -26.96 24.44
CA PRO A 428 45.39 -26.58 25.84
C PRO A 428 45.93 -27.66 26.80
N PRO A 429 46.30 -27.30 28.03
CA PRO A 429 46.85 -28.24 29.01
C PRO A 429 45.89 -29.41 29.29
N GLU A 430 46.46 -30.60 29.51
CA GLU A 430 45.73 -31.80 29.89
C GLU A 430 45.12 -31.64 31.28
N ILE A 431 43.82 -31.93 31.41
CA ILE A 431 43.10 -31.89 32.67
C ILE A 431 43.08 -33.32 33.23
N ARG A 432 43.62 -33.52 34.43
CA ARG A 432 43.69 -34.83 35.07
C ARG A 432 42.27 -35.34 35.39
N GLY A 433 41.90 -36.50 34.84
CA GLY A 433 40.58 -37.09 35.04
C GLY A 433 39.52 -36.68 34.00
N GLU A 434 39.90 -35.95 32.95
CA GLU A 434 39.00 -35.66 31.85
C GLU A 434 38.76 -36.88 30.96
N GLU A 435 37.49 -37.21 30.77
CA GLU A 435 37.04 -38.26 29.86
C GLU A 435 36.59 -37.64 28.54
N TRP A 436 36.87 -38.32 27.44
CA TRP A 436 36.47 -37.89 26.10
C TRP A 436 35.59 -38.96 25.46
N LEU A 437 34.39 -38.58 25.06
CA LEU A 437 33.46 -39.46 24.36
C LEU A 437 33.21 -38.94 22.95
N PRO A 438 33.12 -39.84 21.94
CA PRO A 438 32.60 -39.45 20.63
C PRO A 438 31.25 -38.75 20.82
N ILE A 439 30.99 -37.68 20.09
CA ILE A 439 29.70 -36.98 20.20
C ILE A 439 28.59 -37.95 19.77
N ARG A 440 27.76 -38.37 20.72
CA ARG A 440 26.61 -39.27 20.52
C ARG A 440 25.33 -38.46 20.48
N ASN A 441 24.45 -38.78 19.53
CA ASN A 441 23.17 -38.10 19.38
C ASN A 441 22.09 -38.95 20.07
N LEU A 442 21.62 -38.52 21.24
CA LEU A 442 20.46 -39.09 21.92
C LEU A 442 19.34 -38.04 21.94
N MET A 443 18.10 -38.49 21.76
CA MET A 443 16.91 -37.65 21.58
C MET A 443 16.78 -36.55 22.64
N GLY A 444 16.28 -35.38 22.23
CA GLY A 444 16.09 -34.21 23.08
C GLY A 444 16.90 -33.02 22.57
N ASP A 445 16.34 -32.30 21.60
CA ASP A 445 16.82 -31.01 21.09
C ASP A 445 18.24 -30.95 20.48
N LEU A 446 18.36 -31.46 19.25
CA LEU A 446 19.31 -30.92 18.28
C LEU A 446 18.64 -30.82 16.91
N ARG A 447 18.49 -29.58 16.41
CA ARG A 447 18.01 -29.27 15.05
C ARG A 447 18.88 -29.89 13.94
N TYR A 448 20.07 -30.41 14.26
CA TYR A 448 21.00 -31.09 13.34
C TYR A 448 21.87 -32.15 14.08
N PRO A 449 21.86 -33.44 13.70
CA PRO A 449 22.94 -34.36 14.05
C PRO A 449 24.32 -33.92 13.57
N VAL A 450 25.32 -34.03 14.45
CA VAL A 450 26.75 -33.97 14.09
C VAL A 450 27.13 -35.32 13.46
N PRO A 451 27.99 -35.37 12.41
CA PRO A 451 28.56 -36.63 11.95
C PRO A 451 29.36 -37.30 13.09
N THR A 452 28.76 -38.32 13.70
CA THR A 452 29.12 -38.94 15.00
C THR A 452 30.55 -39.49 15.13
N ARG A 453 31.36 -39.43 14.08
CA ARG A 453 32.70 -40.05 14.02
C ARG A 453 33.87 -39.07 13.90
N ARG A 454 33.61 -37.75 13.80
CA ARG A 454 34.66 -36.75 13.54
C ARG A 454 35.04 -35.89 14.74
N TYR A 455 34.18 -35.82 15.75
CA TYR A 455 34.41 -35.01 16.94
C TYR A 455 34.11 -35.82 18.20
N GLU A 456 34.84 -35.49 19.24
CA GLU A 456 34.64 -35.99 20.60
C GLU A 456 34.48 -34.79 21.54
N VAL A 457 33.62 -34.94 22.54
CA VAL A 457 33.36 -33.97 23.59
C VAL A 457 33.90 -34.50 24.90
N SER A 458 34.47 -33.61 25.72
CA SER A 458 35.01 -33.96 27.02
C SER A 458 34.00 -33.77 28.14
N SER A 459 34.22 -34.48 29.25
CA SER A 459 33.43 -34.35 30.48
C SER A 459 33.48 -32.93 31.09
N TYR A 460 34.45 -32.11 30.66
CA TYR A 460 34.64 -30.71 31.04
C TYR A 460 34.11 -29.69 30.01
N GLY A 461 33.42 -30.15 28.97
CA GLY A 461 32.90 -29.26 27.94
C GLY A 461 33.94 -28.75 26.95
N ARG A 462 34.96 -29.55 26.62
CA ARG A 462 35.85 -29.25 25.48
C ARG A 462 35.44 -30.09 24.28
N VAL A 463 35.59 -29.55 23.07
CA VAL A 463 35.31 -30.28 21.82
C VAL A 463 36.57 -30.35 20.98
N ARG A 464 36.89 -31.52 20.44
CA ARG A 464 38.05 -31.68 19.55
C ARG A 464 37.74 -32.62 18.39
N HIS A 465 38.52 -32.51 17.33
CA HIS A 465 38.42 -33.43 16.21
C HIS A 465 39.11 -34.77 16.55
N THR A 466 38.43 -35.88 16.29
CA THR A 466 38.86 -37.23 16.71
C THR A 466 40.21 -37.64 16.12
N THR A 467 40.50 -37.28 14.86
CA THR A 467 41.77 -37.62 14.18
C THR A 467 42.90 -36.65 14.49
N THR A 468 42.71 -35.34 14.27
CA THR A 468 43.76 -34.33 14.46
C THR A 468 44.00 -33.97 15.92
N ARG A 469 43.10 -34.38 16.83
CA ARG A 469 43.09 -34.05 18.27
C ARG A 469 43.06 -32.54 18.57
N ARG A 470 42.85 -31.70 17.57
CA ARG A 470 42.77 -30.24 17.71
C ARG A 470 41.45 -29.83 18.34
N THR A 471 41.54 -29.00 19.39
CA THR A 471 40.36 -28.43 20.07
C THR A 471 39.70 -27.37 19.20
N VAL A 472 38.37 -27.41 19.15
CA VAL A 472 37.51 -26.46 18.44
C VAL A 472 37.33 -25.21 19.29
N ARG A 473 37.29 -24.04 18.65
CA ARG A 473 37.06 -22.77 19.33
C ARG A 473 35.69 -22.69 19.99
N VAL A 474 35.68 -22.36 21.28
CA VAL A 474 34.44 -22.06 22.03
C VAL A 474 34.13 -20.58 21.91
N LEU A 475 32.87 -20.27 21.63
CA LEU A 475 32.32 -18.92 21.57
C LEU A 475 31.24 -18.77 22.64
N ILE A 476 30.98 -17.52 23.05
CA ILE A 476 29.99 -17.20 24.09
C ILE A 476 28.88 -16.37 23.45
N SER A 477 27.62 -16.75 23.68
CA SER A 477 26.46 -16.02 23.20
C SER A 477 26.21 -14.75 24.03
N ALA A 478 25.39 -13.83 23.52
CA ALA A 478 24.92 -12.69 24.29
C ALA A 478 24.15 -13.09 25.57
N SER A 479 23.64 -14.32 25.64
CA SER A 479 22.97 -14.90 26.80
C SER A 479 23.91 -15.67 27.75
N GLY A 480 25.22 -15.67 27.48
CA GLY A 480 26.23 -16.33 28.32
C GLY A 480 26.40 -17.84 28.11
N TYR A 481 25.63 -18.45 27.20
CA TYR A 481 25.82 -19.86 26.84
C TYR A 481 27.04 -20.02 25.93
N GLN A 482 27.82 -21.07 26.18
CA GLN A 482 28.93 -21.45 25.32
C GLN A 482 28.46 -22.30 24.13
N TYR A 483 29.02 -22.05 22.96
CA TYR A 483 28.73 -22.80 21.73
C TYR A 483 29.99 -23.00 20.88
N VAL A 484 29.96 -24.00 19.99
CA VAL A 484 31.06 -24.34 19.07
C VAL A 484 30.56 -24.42 17.63
N PHE A 485 31.41 -24.06 16.66
CA PHE A 485 31.10 -24.31 15.25
C PHE A 485 31.71 -25.64 14.81
N LEU A 486 30.85 -26.57 14.37
CA LEU A 486 31.26 -27.85 13.79
C LEU A 486 30.69 -27.92 12.37
N LYS A 487 31.56 -28.03 11.37
CA LYS A 487 31.23 -27.96 9.94
C LYS A 487 30.33 -26.77 9.59
N GLY A 488 30.73 -25.57 10.04
CA GLY A 488 30.00 -24.33 9.75
C GLY A 488 28.66 -24.16 10.48
N ARG A 489 28.33 -25.03 11.45
CA ARG A 489 27.09 -24.96 12.25
C ARG A 489 27.36 -24.76 13.73
N ALA A 490 26.59 -23.90 14.38
CA ALA A 490 26.71 -23.63 15.81
C ALA A 490 25.97 -24.69 16.64
N PHE A 491 26.65 -25.25 17.64
CA PHE A 491 26.13 -26.21 18.61
C PHE A 491 26.29 -25.69 20.03
N ILE A 492 25.22 -25.74 20.82
CA ILE A 492 25.25 -25.36 22.23
C ILE A 492 26.05 -26.41 23.01
N LEU A 493 27.13 -25.98 23.64
CA LEU A 493 28.11 -26.83 24.29
C LEU A 493 27.56 -27.68 25.45
N PRO A 494 26.79 -27.16 26.42
CA PRO A 494 26.25 -27.98 27.50
C PRO A 494 25.39 -29.14 26.99
N ARG A 495 24.67 -28.96 25.88
CA ARG A 495 23.86 -30.03 25.31
C ARG A 495 24.71 -31.14 24.71
N LEU A 496 25.82 -30.78 24.05
CA LEU A 496 26.78 -31.78 23.56
C LEU A 496 27.35 -32.61 24.71
N VAL A 497 27.70 -31.97 25.84
CA VAL A 497 28.21 -32.67 27.02
C VAL A 497 27.12 -33.57 27.63
N ALA A 498 25.93 -33.03 27.90
CA ALA A 498 24.84 -33.77 28.50
C ALA A 498 24.42 -34.98 27.67
N SER A 499 24.38 -34.85 26.34
CA SER A 499 24.05 -35.95 25.42
C SER A 499 25.04 -37.13 25.47
N CYS A 500 26.25 -36.90 25.96
CA CYS A 500 27.30 -37.91 26.02
C CYS A 500 27.52 -38.48 27.42
N PHE A 501 27.32 -37.66 28.45
CA PHE A 501 27.73 -37.96 29.83
C PHE A 501 26.60 -37.92 30.86
N VAL A 502 25.39 -37.50 30.47
CA VAL A 502 24.24 -37.37 31.38
C VAL A 502 23.09 -38.21 30.86
N ASP A 503 22.69 -39.21 31.64
CA ASP A 503 21.54 -40.06 31.32
C ASP A 503 20.25 -39.24 31.29
N ASN A 504 19.38 -39.56 30.34
CA ASN A 504 18.07 -38.94 30.19
C ASN A 504 16.99 -40.02 30.30
N ASP A 505 16.37 -40.12 31.48
CA ASP A 505 15.38 -41.15 31.79
C ASP A 505 14.04 -40.95 31.09
N ASP A 506 13.74 -39.71 30.64
CA ASP A 506 12.55 -39.39 29.87
C ASP A 506 12.88 -38.34 28.79
N PRO A 507 13.45 -38.77 27.65
CA PRO A 507 13.83 -37.87 26.56
C PRO A 507 12.66 -37.16 25.88
N GLN A 508 11.42 -37.64 26.08
CA GLN A 508 10.23 -37.04 25.49
C GLN A 508 9.78 -35.81 26.28
N GLN A 509 9.93 -35.83 27.60
CA GLN A 509 9.59 -34.72 28.47
C GLN A 509 10.81 -33.84 28.78
N ASN A 510 11.98 -34.42 29.00
CA ASN A 510 13.18 -33.75 29.48
C ASN A 510 14.18 -33.43 28.36
N TYR A 511 13.86 -32.44 27.51
CA TYR A 511 14.69 -32.09 26.34
C TYR A 511 15.48 -30.79 26.50
N LEU A 512 15.42 -30.11 27.65
CA LEU A 512 16.25 -28.94 27.96
C LEU A 512 17.41 -29.34 28.88
N VAL A 513 18.56 -28.69 28.74
CA VAL A 513 19.75 -28.92 29.58
C VAL A 513 20.01 -27.68 30.43
N TYR A 514 20.09 -27.88 31.74
CA TYR A 514 20.36 -26.81 32.72
C TYR A 514 21.66 -27.03 33.48
N HIS A 515 22.26 -25.92 33.92
CA HIS A 515 23.38 -25.88 34.87
C HIS A 515 22.84 -25.87 36.30
N LYS A 516 23.21 -26.87 37.11
CA LYS A 516 22.74 -27.02 38.50
C LYS A 516 23.18 -25.84 39.38
N ASP A 517 24.35 -25.28 39.12
CA ASP A 517 24.91 -24.10 39.81
C ASP A 517 24.42 -22.74 39.25
N GLY A 518 23.79 -22.75 38.07
CA GLY A 518 23.38 -21.56 37.33
C GLY A 518 24.50 -20.82 36.60
N ASP A 519 25.74 -21.29 36.66
CA ASP A 519 26.86 -20.75 35.89
C ASP A 519 26.89 -21.39 34.49
N ARG A 520 26.49 -20.61 33.48
CA ARG A 520 26.41 -21.05 32.08
C ARG A 520 27.77 -21.35 31.44
N SER A 521 28.87 -20.99 32.11
CA SER A 521 30.23 -21.31 31.69
C SER A 521 30.74 -22.65 32.23
N ASN A 522 30.11 -23.19 33.30
CA ASN A 522 30.50 -24.45 33.92
C ASN A 522 29.84 -25.66 33.22
N ASN A 523 30.39 -26.03 32.06
CA ASN A 523 29.87 -27.13 31.25
C ASN A 523 30.36 -28.52 31.69
N HIS A 524 30.81 -28.69 32.93
CA HIS A 524 31.15 -30.01 33.45
C HIS A 524 29.90 -30.89 33.54
N PHE A 525 29.97 -32.15 33.09
CA PHE A 525 28.79 -33.00 32.97
C PHE A 525 28.01 -33.17 34.29
N GLU A 526 28.71 -33.26 35.43
CA GLU A 526 28.06 -33.36 36.74
C GLU A 526 27.23 -32.13 37.10
N ASN A 527 27.56 -30.97 36.50
CA ASN A 527 26.82 -29.73 36.66
C ASN A 527 25.62 -29.64 35.71
N LEU A 528 25.41 -30.59 34.80
CA LEU A 528 24.34 -30.57 33.82
C LEU A 528 23.21 -31.52 34.19
N VAL A 529 21.98 -31.17 33.80
CA VAL A 529 20.79 -32.02 34.00
C VAL A 529 19.77 -31.82 32.88
N TRP A 530 19.15 -32.91 32.44
CA TRP A 530 18.00 -32.89 31.53
C TRP A 530 16.73 -32.53 32.30
N SER A 531 15.90 -31.65 31.76
CA SER A 531 14.68 -31.20 32.42
C SER A 531 13.59 -30.82 31.42
N ALA A 532 12.35 -30.99 31.85
CA ALA A 532 11.17 -30.56 31.12
C ALA A 532 10.97 -29.04 31.13
N PRO A 533 10.26 -28.48 30.14
CA PRO A 533 9.88 -27.07 30.11
C PRO A 533 9.07 -26.63 31.32
N GLU A 534 8.21 -27.47 31.91
CA GLU A 534 7.36 -27.04 33.03
C GLU A 534 8.18 -26.81 34.31
N ASN A 535 9.35 -27.44 34.43
CA ASN A 535 10.31 -27.22 35.52
C ASN A 535 11.08 -25.90 35.39
N PHE A 536 10.80 -25.11 34.33
CA PHE A 536 11.38 -23.81 34.09
C PHE A 536 11.27 -22.88 35.31
N GLY A 537 10.16 -22.91 36.07
CA GLY A 537 9.99 -22.08 37.26
C GLY A 537 11.01 -22.36 38.40
N ILE A 538 11.60 -23.55 38.45
CA ILE A 538 12.57 -23.95 39.49
C ILE A 538 13.96 -23.36 39.22
N PHE A 539 14.33 -23.19 37.94
CA PHE A 539 15.67 -22.72 37.52
C PHE A 539 15.66 -21.32 36.89
N ALA A 540 14.53 -20.84 36.35
CA ALA A 540 14.39 -19.54 35.70
C ALA A 540 14.00 -18.39 36.64
N THR A 541 13.55 -18.72 37.85
CA THR A 541 13.41 -17.78 38.96
C THR A 541 14.15 -18.31 40.17
N ALA A 542 15.45 -18.57 40.04
CA ALA A 542 16.30 -18.59 41.22
C ALA A 542 16.40 -17.15 41.75
N THR A 543 15.29 -16.62 42.30
CA THR A 543 15.35 -15.58 43.31
C THR A 543 16.13 -16.19 44.46
N ARG A 544 17.43 -16.01 44.41
CA ARG A 544 18.33 -16.47 45.45
C ARG A 544 18.30 -15.44 46.57
N TYR A 545 18.30 -15.93 47.80
CA TYR A 545 18.38 -15.07 48.98
C TYR A 545 19.77 -15.19 49.56
N LEU A 546 20.53 -14.10 49.54
CA LEU A 546 21.85 -14.06 50.15
C LEU A 546 21.69 -13.59 51.59
N ALA A 547 22.03 -14.43 52.57
CA ALA A 547 22.29 -13.99 53.94
C ALA A 547 23.77 -13.69 54.10
N TYR A 548 24.06 -12.48 54.57
CA TYR A 548 25.40 -11.97 54.72
C TYR A 548 25.59 -11.32 56.09
N ARG A 549 26.75 -11.56 56.70
CA ARG A 549 27.18 -10.94 57.95
C ARG A 549 28.70 -10.77 57.92
N GLN A 550 29.20 -9.57 58.19
CA GLN A 550 30.62 -9.21 57.94
C GLN A 550 31.66 -10.07 58.70
N ASP A 551 31.29 -10.69 59.81
CA ASP A 551 32.16 -11.51 60.66
C ASP A 551 32.10 -13.03 60.34
N ARG A 552 31.26 -13.46 59.38
CA ARG A 552 31.10 -14.87 58.98
C ARG A 552 30.89 -15.05 57.46
N HIS A 553 30.93 -16.30 56.98
CA HIS A 553 30.71 -16.62 55.57
C HIS A 553 29.26 -16.36 55.12
N GLU A 554 29.12 -15.97 53.86
CA GLU A 554 27.84 -15.78 53.18
C GLU A 554 27.12 -17.11 52.93
N ARG A 555 25.78 -17.08 52.97
CA ARG A 555 24.94 -18.24 52.67
C ARG A 555 23.85 -17.88 51.67
N VAL A 556 23.80 -18.64 50.58
CA VAL A 556 22.75 -18.51 49.56
C VAL A 556 21.66 -19.54 49.80
N PHE A 557 20.41 -19.10 49.70
CA PHE A 557 19.22 -19.96 49.73
C PHE A 557 18.47 -19.86 48.42
N TYR A 558 17.91 -20.99 47.99
CA TYR A 558 17.16 -21.09 46.75
C TYR A 558 15.66 -20.88 46.98
N THR A 559 15.19 -20.97 48.23
CA THR A 559 13.83 -20.64 48.63
C THR A 559 13.80 -20.00 50.03
N LEU A 560 12.75 -19.21 50.33
CA LEU A 560 12.55 -18.69 51.69
C LEU A 560 12.32 -19.80 52.72
N ARG A 561 11.78 -20.95 52.30
CA ARG A 561 11.55 -22.10 53.17
C ARG A 561 12.87 -22.74 53.59
N GLU A 562 13.86 -22.76 52.71
CA GLU A 562 15.22 -23.17 53.04
C GLU A 562 15.84 -22.21 54.07
N ALA A 563 15.68 -20.90 53.87
CA ALA A 563 16.17 -19.88 54.80
C ALA A 563 15.59 -20.03 56.22
N THR A 564 14.34 -20.49 56.39
CA THR A 564 13.78 -20.72 57.74
C THR A 564 14.49 -21.80 58.56
N ARG A 565 15.23 -22.69 57.90
CA ARG A 565 15.99 -23.76 58.57
C ARG A 565 17.42 -23.32 58.91
N PHE A 566 17.84 -22.15 58.43
CA PHE A 566 19.15 -21.59 58.72
C PHE A 566 19.18 -21.02 60.14
N ASN A 567 20.26 -21.30 60.86
CA ASN A 567 20.47 -20.84 62.22
C ASN A 567 21.17 -19.47 62.20
N PHE A 568 20.40 -18.40 62.40
CA PHE A 568 20.85 -17.02 62.48
C PHE A 568 21.35 -16.70 63.90
N ASP A 569 22.44 -17.37 64.30
CA ASP A 569 23.10 -17.26 65.61
C ASP A 569 22.20 -17.55 66.82
N GLY A 570 21.72 -18.80 66.87
CA GLY A 570 20.94 -19.36 67.97
C GLY A 570 19.43 -19.30 67.75
N GLN A 571 18.97 -18.75 66.62
CA GLN A 571 17.56 -18.56 66.33
C GLN A 571 17.24 -18.82 64.85
N THR A 572 16.08 -19.44 64.61
CA THR A 572 15.47 -19.56 63.28
C THR A 572 14.30 -18.60 63.16
N PHE A 573 14.05 -18.09 61.96
CA PHE A 573 12.97 -17.15 61.70
C PHE A 573 11.90 -17.75 60.79
N SER A 574 10.64 -17.35 60.99
CA SER A 574 9.53 -17.79 60.13
C SER A 574 9.62 -17.14 58.75
N VAL A 575 8.96 -17.74 57.75
CA VAL A 575 8.91 -17.17 56.38
C VAL A 575 8.39 -15.72 56.41
N HIS A 576 7.44 -15.40 57.29
CA HIS A 576 6.88 -14.05 57.39
C HIS A 576 7.90 -13.05 57.93
N ALA A 577 8.65 -13.41 58.98
CA ALA A 577 9.69 -12.55 59.54
C ALA A 577 10.85 -12.31 58.55
N ILE A 578 11.23 -13.32 57.78
CA ILE A 578 12.28 -13.19 56.74
C ILE A 578 11.80 -12.31 55.58
N LYS A 579 10.52 -12.41 55.18
CA LYS A 579 9.93 -11.53 54.16
C LYS A 579 9.86 -10.08 54.61
N ASP A 580 9.48 -9.85 55.87
CA ASP A 580 9.40 -8.49 56.43
C ASP A 580 10.78 -7.84 56.51
N ALA A 581 11.81 -8.60 56.90
CA ALA A 581 13.21 -8.16 56.87
C ALA A 581 13.70 -7.81 55.46
N LEU A 582 13.34 -8.62 54.45
CA LEU A 582 13.64 -8.36 53.04
C LEU A 582 12.97 -7.11 52.48
N LEU A 583 11.73 -6.83 52.90
CA LEU A 583 10.95 -5.68 52.44
C LEU A 583 11.41 -4.37 53.09
N ASN A 584 11.72 -4.43 54.38
CA ASN A 584 12.02 -3.24 55.19
C ASN A 584 13.53 -3.01 55.37
N GLY A 585 14.38 -3.93 54.88
CA GLY A 585 15.85 -3.85 54.99
C GLY A 585 16.38 -3.99 56.41
N THR A 586 15.66 -4.68 57.30
CA THR A 586 16.06 -4.89 58.69
C THR A 586 16.88 -6.17 58.85
N ASN A 587 17.83 -6.18 59.79
CA ASN A 587 18.70 -7.33 60.03
C ASN A 587 18.03 -8.38 60.94
N LEU A 588 18.30 -9.65 60.67
CA LEU A 588 17.90 -10.79 61.50
C LEU A 588 19.07 -11.25 62.35
N ASN A 589 19.10 -10.87 63.64
CA ASN A 589 20.22 -11.14 64.56
C ASN A 589 21.60 -10.76 63.99
N GLY A 590 21.68 -9.61 63.35
CA GLY A 590 22.91 -9.09 62.74
C GLY A 590 23.17 -9.57 61.30
N TRP A 591 22.38 -10.51 60.77
CA TRP A 591 22.46 -10.95 59.38
C TRP A 591 21.58 -10.10 58.47
N ALA A 592 22.16 -9.56 57.39
CA ALA A 592 21.43 -8.91 56.33
C ALA A 592 20.99 -9.94 55.30
N ILE A 593 19.77 -9.80 54.76
CA ILE A 593 19.24 -10.70 53.72
C ILE A 593 18.85 -9.90 52.48
N PHE A 594 19.30 -10.34 51.31
CA PHE A 594 19.04 -9.68 50.04
C PHE A 594 18.37 -10.61 49.04
N ARG A 595 17.51 -10.05 48.19
CA ARG A 595 16.95 -10.72 47.02
C ARG A 595 17.90 -10.52 45.83
N MET A 596 18.41 -11.60 45.25
CA MET A 596 19.17 -11.55 44.01
C MET A 596 18.22 -11.74 42.81
N ILE A 597 18.33 -10.89 41.78
CA ILE A 597 17.54 -10.96 40.54
C ILE A 597 18.50 -11.00 39.36
N GLU A 598 18.43 -12.05 38.54
CA GLU A 598 19.10 -12.11 37.23
C GLU A 598 18.08 -12.31 36.10
N GLY A 599 18.30 -11.65 34.97
CA GLY A 599 17.35 -11.53 33.87
C GLY A 599 17.18 -12.80 33.02
N ALA A 600 15.92 -13.24 32.87
CA ALA A 600 15.50 -14.41 32.10
C ALA A 600 15.33 -14.11 30.60
N VAL A 601 15.92 -14.93 29.72
CA VAL A 601 15.75 -14.81 28.25
C VAL A 601 15.10 -16.06 27.62
N GLU A 602 15.16 -17.24 28.25
CA GLU A 602 14.48 -18.44 27.69
C GLU A 602 12.96 -18.46 27.97
N ALA A 603 12.48 -17.81 29.05
CA ALA A 603 11.06 -17.75 29.40
C ALA A 603 10.22 -17.02 28.36
N THR A 604 10.75 -15.94 27.81
CA THR A 604 10.05 -15.07 26.87
C THR A 604 9.99 -15.66 25.47
N TYR A 605 10.81 -16.68 25.20
CA TYR A 605 10.78 -17.46 23.98
C TYR A 605 9.79 -18.64 24.11
N GLU A 606 9.73 -19.30 25.27
CA GLU A 606 8.84 -20.45 25.52
C GLU A 606 7.42 -20.09 26.01
N ASN A 607 7.22 -19.06 26.85
CA ASN A 607 5.86 -18.60 27.21
C ASN A 607 5.06 -18.14 25.98
N ARG A 608 5.76 -17.59 24.98
CA ARG A 608 5.15 -17.23 23.68
C ARG A 608 4.70 -18.44 22.86
N LEU A 609 5.19 -19.64 23.20
CA LEU A 609 4.83 -20.91 22.59
C LEU A 609 3.77 -21.67 23.43
N GLN A 610 3.79 -21.55 24.77
CA GLN A 610 2.76 -22.14 25.65
C GLN A 610 1.41 -21.40 25.59
N ASP A 611 1.39 -20.06 25.44
CA ASP A 611 0.13 -19.30 25.26
C ASP A 611 -0.61 -19.63 23.95
N GLN A 612 -0.02 -20.44 23.06
CA GLN A 612 -0.62 -20.91 21.81
C GLN A 612 -1.10 -22.37 21.85
N VAL A 613 -0.97 -23.07 22.98
CA VAL A 613 -1.48 -24.43 23.16
C VAL A 613 -2.73 -24.39 24.05
N PRO A 614 -3.94 -24.74 23.56
CA PRO A 614 -5.05 -24.99 24.47
C PRO A 614 -4.70 -26.22 25.31
N ALA A 615 -4.85 -26.10 26.64
CA ALA A 615 -4.63 -27.20 27.58
C ALA A 615 -5.42 -28.45 27.15
N PHE A 616 -4.72 -29.54 26.84
CA PHE A 616 -5.35 -30.85 26.77
C PHE A 616 -5.83 -31.21 28.17
N ALA A 617 -7.15 -31.33 28.34
CA ALA A 617 -7.73 -31.99 29.51
C ALA A 617 -7.30 -33.47 29.50
N PRO A 618 -7.12 -34.09 30.68
CA PRO A 618 -6.68 -35.48 30.76
C PRO A 618 -7.70 -36.40 30.09
N VAL A 619 -7.21 -37.41 29.39
CA VAL A 619 -8.02 -38.46 28.75
C VAL A 619 -8.93 -39.10 29.80
N VAL A 620 -10.23 -38.80 29.72
CA VAL A 620 -11.28 -39.57 30.40
C VAL A 620 -11.74 -40.63 29.41
N VAL A 621 -11.63 -41.89 29.82
CA VAL A 621 -12.15 -43.06 29.10
C VAL A 621 -13.68 -42.98 29.08
N ASP A 622 -14.25 -43.15 27.88
CA ASP A 622 -15.68 -43.10 27.56
C ASP A 622 -16.60 -43.69 28.61
N ASN A 623 -17.75 -43.02 28.84
CA ASN A 623 -19.08 -43.66 28.83
C ASN A 623 -20.24 -42.64 28.87
N ALA A 624 -21.11 -42.77 27.87
CA ALA A 624 -22.58 -42.60 27.87
C ALA A 624 -23.27 -41.22 27.93
N GLU A 625 -24.04 -40.97 26.86
CA GLU A 625 -25.42 -40.44 26.75
C GLU A 625 -25.80 -38.98 27.12
N ALA A 626 -26.15 -38.25 26.04
CA ALA A 626 -27.41 -37.49 25.79
C ALA A 626 -27.64 -36.04 26.29
N LEU A 627 -28.13 -35.22 25.32
CA LEU A 627 -28.98 -34.01 25.38
C LEU A 627 -28.32 -32.74 25.97
N GLU A 628 -28.46 -31.50 25.45
CA GLU A 628 -29.54 -30.81 24.73
C GLU A 628 -28.97 -29.50 24.12
N VAL A 629 -29.56 -28.99 23.02
CA VAL A 629 -29.27 -27.65 22.46
C VAL A 629 -30.33 -26.66 22.96
N PRO A 630 -29.94 -25.43 23.31
CA PRO A 630 -30.56 -24.27 22.65
C PRO A 630 -29.56 -23.15 22.28
N ASP A 631 -29.63 -22.70 21.03
CA ASP A 631 -29.20 -21.38 20.51
C ASP A 631 -30.37 -20.36 20.77
N PRO A 632 -30.27 -18.99 20.70
CA PRO A 632 -29.26 -18.19 20.01
C PRO A 632 -28.86 -16.79 20.60
N LEU A 633 -27.92 -16.12 19.89
CA LEU A 633 -27.61 -14.67 19.85
C LEU A 633 -26.70 -14.05 20.93
N MET A 634 -25.46 -13.69 20.55
CA MET A 634 -25.07 -12.32 20.14
C MET A 634 -23.55 -12.20 19.93
N ASP A 635 -23.19 -11.37 18.94
CA ASP A 635 -21.88 -10.76 18.65
C ASP A 635 -20.87 -10.79 19.79
N GLN A 636 -19.61 -11.20 19.53
CA GLN A 636 -18.41 -10.34 19.53
C GLN A 636 -17.23 -11.06 18.87
N ASP A 637 -16.59 -10.34 17.94
CA ASP A 637 -15.41 -10.69 17.14
C ASP A 637 -14.12 -10.41 17.95
N PRO A 638 -13.29 -11.41 18.32
CA PRO A 638 -12.07 -11.18 19.07
C PRO A 638 -10.85 -11.13 18.14
N LEU A 639 -10.77 -10.08 17.32
CA LEU A 639 -9.51 -9.63 16.67
C LEU A 639 -9.19 -8.14 16.91
N GLN A 640 -9.89 -7.51 17.86
CA GLN A 640 -9.38 -6.31 18.53
C GLN A 640 -8.50 -6.73 19.69
N ASP A 641 -7.19 -6.75 19.45
CA ASP A 641 -6.19 -6.06 20.28
C ASP A 641 -4.80 -6.55 19.90
N LEU A 642 -4.02 -5.64 19.29
CA LEU A 642 -2.65 -5.28 19.67
C LEU A 642 -2.10 -4.29 18.62
N ASP A 643 -2.76 -3.13 18.51
CA ASP A 643 -2.12 -1.89 18.09
C ASP A 643 -1.37 -1.32 19.30
N GLY A 644 -0.06 -1.12 19.16
CA GLY A 644 0.73 -0.53 20.23
C GLY A 644 2.21 -0.38 19.87
N ILE A 645 2.53 0.60 19.03
CA ILE A 645 3.60 1.61 19.18
C ILE A 645 3.73 2.34 17.83
N ASN A 646 3.12 3.54 17.75
CA ASN A 646 3.43 4.56 16.78
C ASN A 646 3.65 5.87 17.53
N ASN A 647 4.85 6.46 17.38
CA ASN A 647 5.12 7.88 17.05
C ASN A 647 6.51 8.29 17.58
N VAL A 648 7.52 8.67 16.77
CA VAL A 648 7.77 9.91 15.97
C VAL A 648 9.14 10.43 16.45
N THR A 649 10.18 10.50 15.62
CA THR A 649 10.62 11.67 14.81
C THR A 649 11.64 11.12 13.79
N GLY A 650 11.74 11.55 12.52
CA GLY A 650 11.38 12.84 11.94
C GLY A 650 12.64 13.68 11.64
N ALA A 651 13.61 13.16 10.87
CA ALA A 651 14.69 13.97 10.29
C ALA A 651 14.73 13.73 8.77
N GLY A 652 14.36 14.76 8.02
CA GLY A 652 14.26 14.72 6.57
C GLY A 652 15.62 14.73 5.88
N ILE A 653 15.72 13.98 4.78
CA ILE A 653 16.78 14.11 3.79
C ILE A 653 16.15 14.75 2.55
N ARG A 654 16.55 16.00 2.28
CA ARG A 654 16.40 16.63 0.97
C ARG A 654 17.47 16.03 0.06
N LEU A 655 17.07 15.49 -1.09
CA LEU A 655 17.98 15.28 -2.22
C LEU A 655 17.74 16.41 -3.21
N ALA A 656 18.85 17.08 -3.56
CA ALA A 656 18.96 18.13 -4.55
C ALA A 656 18.86 17.58 -5.98
#